data_AF-A0A813FLG2-F1
#
_entry.id   AF-A0A813FLG2-F1
#
_cell.length_a   1.000
_cell.length_b   1.000
_cell.length_c   1.000
_cell.angle_alpha   90.00
_cell.angle_beta   90.00
_cell.angle_gamma   90.00
#
_symmetry.space_group_name_H-M   'P 1'
#
loop_
_entity.id
_entity.type
_entity.pdbx_description
1 polymer ?
#
loop_
_entity_poly.entity_id
_entity_poly.type
_entity_poly.pdbx_seq_one_letter_code
_entity_poly.pdbx_strand_id
1 'polypeptide(L)'
;MNAKHLLRFMKKKLKTYGSDVVDTTNGKARTLLNVFEDMGVSWKDMSIDRLQVWADKSCLHRFDRFNNKYSPLGMNDLRTIFLKTDNPMGGRYLAELTRELIDDLEDSKYQHVEWRLSIYGRKRNEWDILSNWVLGADGKGLGGNKELLSPNLRWMIQIPRLFGLYKSTGQLNNFGEMLENIFAPMFEATINPEAHPQKAKFLANISGFDTVDDESKSQSPIDRTFSSKARTPGEWDLVDNPSYKYYSYFIQTNIRLLNNLRQLKGLNTFAYRPHAGEAGEVHHLDTAFLLADGINHGLNLRKAPSLQYLFYLAQIGLAMSPCSNNQLFLAYEKSPFPVYFARGLNVSLSTDDPLMFHQTREPLMEEYSIAKQLWHFTAVDLCEMARNSVLQSGFPDETKAAWLGCSNFAEDNVPSLSNVPALRVRFRRQVLSEELLMLSGKVSNSEDVGGICSVLLMSPTSRRKRLEGDALEDAFMPSGTTSMTLPRVAALPGEATYGDAFKGKGIKPVPLLEPLTTDKITQLLRGVARFAPEQPSLSMASPGQVADGSVVTWGDADHGGNSSAVAPLLAEGVVQVCGNGEAFAAIKADGSVVTWGDADHGVVQVCGTSFAFTAIKANSSVVTWGGAYSGSNYSAIAPLLTEGVDQVSGTIGAFAAIKADGSVVTWGRANSGGNSSAVAALLTEGVVQVCGNECSFAAIKADGSVVTWCDACSGGNSSAVAPLLTEGVVQVCGNGTAYAAIKADGSVVTWGDADHGGDSSAVAPLLTEGVIQVCGTTKAFVAKADGSVVTWGRANSGGNSSAVAALLTEGVDQVSGTIGAFAAIKADGSVVTWGDADHGGNSSAIAPLLTEVQVC
;
A
#
# COMPACT_ATOMS: atom_id res chain seq x y z
N MET A 1 -17.71 25.81 -16.54
CA MET A 1 -18.62 26.97 -16.62
C MET A 1 -18.65 27.70 -15.28
N ASN A 2 -18.92 29.01 -15.28
CA ASN A 2 -19.24 29.77 -14.06
C ASN A 2 -20.76 30.06 -13.98
N ALA A 3 -21.22 30.57 -12.83
CA ALA A 3 -22.64 30.84 -12.59
C ALA A 3 -23.25 31.84 -13.58
N LYS A 4 -22.47 32.83 -14.05
CA LYS A 4 -22.93 33.83 -15.03
C LYS A 4 -23.20 33.20 -16.40
N HIS A 5 -22.37 32.26 -16.84
CA HIS A 5 -22.57 31.53 -18.09
C HIS A 5 -23.80 30.65 -18.01
N LEU A 6 -23.96 29.87 -16.93
CA LEU A 6 -25.16 29.04 -16.71
C LEU A 6 -26.44 29.89 -16.70
N LEU A 7 -26.44 31.03 -15.99
CA LEU A 7 -27.57 31.96 -15.98
C LEU A 7 -27.94 32.43 -17.38
N ARG A 8 -26.95 32.87 -18.16
CA ARG A 8 -27.15 33.35 -19.54
C ARG A 8 -27.72 32.23 -20.42
N PHE A 9 -27.21 31.02 -20.28
CA PHE A 9 -27.67 29.86 -21.02
C PHE A 9 -29.12 29.52 -20.69
N MET A 10 -29.47 29.42 -19.41
CA MET A 10 -30.84 29.13 -18.97
C MET A 10 -31.82 30.21 -19.46
N LYS A 11 -31.46 31.49 -19.36
CA LYS A 11 -32.29 32.60 -19.90
C LYS A 11 -32.50 32.49 -21.42
N LYS A 12 -31.44 32.17 -22.17
CA LYS A 12 -31.51 31.96 -23.62
C LYS A 12 -32.43 30.78 -23.95
N LYS A 13 -32.32 29.66 -23.23
CA LYS A 13 -33.17 28.49 -23.43
C LYS A 13 -34.63 28.76 -23.11
N LEU A 14 -34.92 29.38 -21.97
CA LEU A 14 -36.29 29.74 -21.61
C LEU A 14 -36.93 30.70 -22.62
N LYS A 15 -36.16 31.66 -23.15
CA LYS A 15 -36.67 32.65 -24.14
C LYS A 15 -36.90 32.07 -25.53
N THR A 16 -36.01 31.19 -26.00
CA THR A 16 -36.01 30.72 -27.40
C THR A 16 -36.61 29.33 -27.57
N TYR A 17 -36.52 28.50 -26.52
CA TYR A 17 -36.87 27.07 -26.53
C TYR A 17 -37.85 26.72 -25.39
N GLY A 18 -38.66 27.68 -24.93
CA GLY A 18 -39.62 27.47 -23.85
C GLY A 18 -40.63 26.35 -24.12
N SER A 19 -40.92 26.06 -25.39
CA SER A 19 -41.81 24.98 -25.82
C SER A 19 -41.17 23.59 -25.86
N ASP A 20 -39.86 23.48 -25.65
CA ASP A 20 -39.19 22.17 -25.61
C ASP A 20 -39.81 21.33 -24.48
N VAL A 21 -40.14 20.07 -24.78
CA VAL A 21 -40.59 19.11 -23.78
C VAL A 21 -39.37 18.62 -23.00
N VAL A 22 -39.33 18.92 -21.70
CA VAL A 22 -38.16 18.68 -20.85
C VAL A 22 -38.37 17.55 -19.85
N ASP A 23 -39.62 17.23 -19.55
CA ASP A 23 -40.02 16.21 -18.61
C ASP A 23 -41.40 15.64 -18.97
N THR A 24 -41.75 14.48 -18.41
CA THR A 24 -43.08 13.87 -18.53
C THR A 24 -43.60 13.51 -17.13
N THR A 25 -44.54 14.30 -16.62
CA THR A 25 -45.13 14.09 -15.29
C THR A 25 -46.56 13.54 -15.46
N ASN A 26 -46.88 12.41 -14.82
CA ASN A 26 -48.19 11.75 -14.91
C ASN A 26 -48.65 11.46 -16.36
N GLY A 27 -47.70 11.12 -17.26
CA GLY A 27 -47.99 10.84 -18.67
C GLY A 27 -48.28 12.08 -19.53
N LYS A 28 -48.17 13.30 -18.99
CA LYS A 28 -48.29 14.55 -19.74
C LYS A 28 -46.92 15.17 -19.98
N ALA A 29 -46.68 15.60 -21.22
CA ALA A 29 -45.48 16.35 -21.59
C ALA A 29 -45.46 17.70 -20.86
N ARG A 30 -44.39 17.97 -20.12
CA ARG A 30 -44.14 19.24 -19.43
C ARG A 30 -43.08 20.02 -20.20
N THR A 31 -43.43 21.22 -20.64
CA THR A 31 -42.49 22.08 -21.38
C THR A 31 -41.55 22.83 -20.44
N LEU A 32 -40.42 23.32 -20.95
CA LEU A 32 -39.51 24.16 -20.18
C LEU A 32 -40.25 25.37 -19.58
N LEU A 33 -41.16 25.99 -20.34
CA LEU A 33 -41.95 27.11 -19.88
C LEU A 33 -42.85 26.70 -18.70
N ASN A 34 -43.53 25.55 -18.79
CA ASN A 34 -44.37 25.06 -17.69
C ASN A 34 -43.56 24.78 -16.42
N VAL A 35 -42.34 24.23 -16.56
CA VAL A 35 -41.44 24.02 -15.41
C VAL A 35 -41.18 25.34 -14.66
N PHE A 36 -40.90 26.42 -15.40
CA PHE A 36 -40.64 27.73 -14.80
C PHE A 36 -41.91 28.43 -14.29
N GLU A 37 -43.05 28.24 -14.95
CA GLU A 37 -44.36 28.72 -14.49
C GLU A 37 -44.77 28.08 -13.17
N ASP A 38 -44.61 26.76 -13.04
CA ASP A 38 -44.90 26.02 -11.80
C ASP A 38 -44.00 26.46 -10.63
N MET A 39 -42.79 26.91 -10.92
CA MET A 39 -41.86 27.47 -9.94
C MET A 39 -42.20 28.92 -9.55
N GLY A 40 -43.07 29.59 -10.31
CA GLY A 40 -43.36 31.01 -10.13
C GLY A 40 -42.16 31.91 -10.43
N VAL A 41 -41.22 31.47 -11.29
CA VAL A 41 -39.99 32.21 -11.59
C VAL A 41 -39.95 32.60 -13.07
N SER A 42 -39.98 33.90 -13.37
CA SER A 42 -39.76 34.41 -14.73
C SER A 42 -38.27 34.55 -15.05
N TRP A 43 -37.91 34.49 -16.34
CA TRP A 43 -36.54 34.76 -16.81
C TRP A 43 -36.02 36.15 -16.40
N LYS A 44 -36.93 37.12 -16.18
CA LYS A 44 -36.59 38.47 -15.70
C LYS A 44 -36.11 38.44 -14.24
N ASP A 45 -36.68 37.53 -13.46
CA ASP A 45 -36.45 37.43 -12.02
C ASP A 45 -35.25 36.55 -11.68
N MET A 46 -34.66 35.87 -12.68
CA MET A 46 -33.44 35.09 -12.49
C MET A 46 -32.22 36.01 -12.39
N SER A 47 -31.46 35.88 -11.31
CA SER A 47 -30.18 36.55 -11.07
C SER A 47 -29.11 35.52 -10.67
N ILE A 48 -27.83 35.92 -10.67
CA ILE A 48 -26.73 35.05 -10.24
C ILE A 48 -26.94 34.61 -8.79
N ASP A 49 -27.39 35.53 -7.93
CA ASP A 49 -27.69 35.28 -6.53
C ASP A 49 -28.83 34.26 -6.36
N ARG A 50 -29.92 34.44 -7.12
CA ARG A 50 -31.07 33.52 -7.08
C ARG A 50 -30.75 32.11 -7.56
N LEU A 51 -29.72 31.91 -8.40
CA LEU A 51 -29.29 30.57 -8.80
C LEU A 51 -28.86 29.71 -7.60
N GLN A 52 -28.40 30.31 -6.50
CA GLN A 52 -27.96 29.60 -5.29
C GLN A 52 -26.92 28.50 -5.52
N VAL A 53 -26.14 28.60 -6.60
CA VAL A 53 -25.10 27.62 -6.98
C VAL A 53 -23.76 27.86 -6.29
N TRP A 54 -23.60 28.97 -5.57
CA TRP A 54 -22.36 29.32 -4.87
C TRP A 54 -22.21 28.51 -3.57
N ALA A 55 -21.04 27.92 -3.40
CA ALA A 55 -20.61 27.37 -2.13
C ALA A 55 -20.13 28.50 -1.20
N ASP A 56 -20.46 28.39 0.07
CA ASP A 56 -20.06 29.32 1.12
C ASP A 56 -19.61 28.55 2.37
N LYS A 57 -19.21 29.27 3.42
CA LYS A 57 -18.81 28.65 4.70
C LYS A 57 -19.90 27.77 5.33
N SER A 58 -21.17 27.87 4.92
CA SER A 58 -22.23 26.98 5.39
C SER A 58 -22.17 25.57 4.77
N CYS A 59 -21.33 25.40 3.73
CA CYS A 59 -21.01 24.12 3.11
C CYS A 59 -19.82 23.41 3.77
N LEU A 60 -19.08 24.09 4.67
CA LEU A 60 -17.94 23.52 5.38
C LEU A 60 -18.35 22.24 6.13
N HIS A 61 -17.70 21.11 5.81
CA HIS A 61 -18.05 19.77 6.32
C HIS A 61 -19.52 19.32 6.10
N ARG A 62 -20.27 19.97 5.21
CA ARG A 62 -21.69 19.68 4.94
C ARG A 62 -21.90 19.32 3.46
N PHE A 63 -21.46 18.12 3.11
CA PHE A 63 -21.56 17.59 1.74
C PHE A 63 -23.00 17.47 1.23
N ASP A 64 -23.99 17.30 2.11
CA ASP A 64 -25.40 17.36 1.75
C ASP A 64 -25.78 18.74 1.20
N ARG A 65 -25.33 19.81 1.87
CA ARG A 65 -25.56 21.19 1.42
C ARG A 65 -24.77 21.50 0.15
N PHE A 66 -23.52 21.05 0.07
CA PHE A 66 -22.70 21.15 -1.14
C PHE A 66 -23.38 20.48 -2.34
N ASN A 67 -23.86 19.25 -2.19
CA ASN A 67 -24.56 18.53 -3.25
C ASN A 67 -25.83 19.24 -3.75
N ASN A 68 -26.52 19.97 -2.86
CA ASN A 68 -27.67 20.79 -3.22
C ASN A 68 -27.29 22.05 -4.03
N LYS A 69 -26.04 22.52 -3.97
CA LYS A 69 -25.56 23.65 -4.78
C LYS A 69 -25.48 23.32 -6.27
N TYR A 70 -25.44 22.05 -6.65
CA TYR A 70 -25.61 21.64 -8.05
C TYR A 70 -27.05 21.82 -8.56
N SER A 71 -28.02 22.13 -7.70
CA SER A 71 -29.41 22.34 -8.08
C SER A 71 -29.70 23.84 -8.26
N PRO A 72 -29.76 24.37 -9.50
CA PRO A 72 -30.03 25.79 -9.72
C PRO A 72 -31.38 26.18 -9.14
N LEU A 73 -31.46 27.36 -8.51
CA LEU A 73 -32.61 27.84 -7.73
C LEU A 73 -32.99 26.90 -6.55
N GLY A 74 -32.09 25.98 -6.14
CA GLY A 74 -32.37 24.92 -5.17
C GLY A 74 -33.28 23.81 -5.72
N MET A 75 -33.56 23.78 -7.03
CA MET A 75 -34.55 22.90 -7.63
C MET A 75 -33.90 21.72 -8.37
N ASN A 76 -34.26 20.50 -7.98
CA ASN A 76 -33.72 19.27 -8.58
C ASN A 76 -34.15 19.09 -10.05
N ASP A 77 -35.34 19.55 -10.44
CA ASP A 77 -35.81 19.52 -11.83
C ASP A 77 -34.83 20.25 -12.75
N LEU A 78 -34.38 21.45 -12.35
CA LEU A 78 -33.46 22.25 -13.15
C LEU A 78 -32.06 21.62 -13.23
N ARG A 79 -31.62 20.94 -12.18
CA ARG A 79 -30.39 20.12 -12.23
C ARG A 79 -30.51 19.01 -13.27
N THR A 80 -31.61 18.27 -13.25
CA THR A 80 -31.86 17.18 -14.19
C THR A 80 -31.92 17.69 -15.62
N ILE A 81 -32.65 18.79 -15.87
CA ILE A 81 -32.84 19.35 -17.21
C ILE A 81 -31.54 19.93 -17.78
N PHE A 82 -30.80 20.72 -17.00
CA PHE A 82 -29.64 21.47 -17.51
C PHE A 82 -28.28 20.82 -17.25
N LEU A 83 -28.16 19.97 -16.22
CA LEU A 83 -26.89 19.52 -15.66
C LEU A 83 -26.75 18.00 -15.55
N LYS A 84 -27.63 17.21 -16.20
CA LYS A 84 -27.48 15.76 -16.35
C LYS A 84 -27.31 15.36 -17.81
N THR A 85 -26.45 14.36 -18.02
CA THR A 85 -26.21 13.72 -19.32
C THR A 85 -27.34 12.78 -19.71
N ASP A 86 -28.00 12.19 -18.72
CA ASP A 86 -29.14 11.29 -18.86
C ASP A 86 -30.40 11.95 -18.26
N ASN A 87 -31.32 12.35 -19.13
CA ASN A 87 -32.61 12.94 -18.80
C ASN A 87 -33.59 12.69 -19.97
N PRO A 88 -34.90 13.05 -19.86
CA PRO A 88 -35.87 12.82 -20.93
C PRO A 88 -35.53 13.45 -22.29
N MET A 89 -34.66 14.47 -22.32
CA MET A 89 -34.15 15.11 -23.54
C MET A 89 -32.83 14.49 -24.05
N GLY A 90 -32.38 13.38 -23.46
CA GLY A 90 -31.07 12.78 -23.73
C GLY A 90 -29.89 13.67 -23.35
N GLY A 91 -30.06 14.62 -22.42
CA GLY A 91 -29.00 15.52 -21.96
C GLY A 91 -28.64 16.65 -22.92
N ARG A 92 -29.50 16.95 -23.91
CA ARG A 92 -29.28 17.98 -24.95
C ARG A 92 -28.77 19.32 -24.42
N TYR A 93 -29.40 19.87 -23.38
CA TYR A 93 -28.99 21.19 -22.86
C TYR A 93 -27.61 21.19 -22.21
N LEU A 94 -27.23 20.12 -21.50
CA LEU A 94 -25.88 19.99 -20.99
C LEU A 94 -24.87 19.82 -22.15
N ALA A 95 -25.23 19.09 -23.21
CA ALA A 95 -24.38 18.93 -24.39
C ALA A 95 -24.14 20.26 -25.12
N GLU A 96 -25.20 21.03 -25.38
CA GLU A 96 -25.08 22.36 -26.00
C GLU A 96 -24.29 23.34 -25.13
N LEU A 97 -24.49 23.32 -23.81
CA LEU A 97 -23.71 24.13 -22.87
C LEU A 97 -22.23 23.71 -22.86
N THR A 98 -21.97 22.40 -22.88
CA THR A 98 -20.61 21.85 -22.96
C THR A 98 -19.96 22.27 -24.28
N ARG A 99 -20.69 22.24 -25.40
CA ARG A 99 -20.18 22.70 -26.69
C ARG A 99 -19.79 24.17 -26.67
N GLU A 100 -20.60 25.05 -26.06
CA GLU A 100 -20.21 26.47 -25.87
C GLU A 100 -18.89 26.60 -25.10
N LEU A 101 -18.62 25.72 -24.12
CA LEU A 101 -17.35 25.71 -23.38
C LEU A 101 -16.18 25.15 -24.19
N ILE A 102 -16.40 24.12 -25.00
CA ILE A 102 -15.36 23.57 -25.86
C ILE A 102 -14.99 24.58 -26.96
N ASP A 103 -15.97 25.31 -27.51
CA ASP A 103 -15.70 26.38 -28.48
C ASP A 103 -14.83 27.48 -27.83
N ASP A 104 -15.16 27.92 -26.60
CA ASP A 104 -14.31 28.85 -25.82
C ASP A 104 -12.90 28.27 -25.55
N LEU A 105 -12.77 26.94 -25.39
CA LEU A 105 -11.50 26.25 -25.15
C LEU A 105 -10.64 26.12 -26.43
N GLU A 106 -11.27 25.96 -27.59
CA GLU A 106 -10.59 25.91 -28.89
C GLU A 106 -10.09 27.30 -29.32
N ASP A 107 -10.81 28.35 -28.92
CA ASP A 107 -10.35 29.74 -29.05
C ASP A 107 -9.22 30.08 -28.06
N SER A 108 -9.10 29.33 -26.95
CA SER A 108 -8.05 29.51 -25.96
C SER A 108 -6.72 28.91 -26.44
N LYS A 109 -5.67 29.73 -26.42
CA LYS A 109 -4.37 29.35 -27.00
C LYS A 109 -3.59 28.31 -26.17
N TYR A 110 -3.78 28.29 -24.85
CA TYR A 110 -2.87 27.58 -23.94
C TYR A 110 -3.58 26.70 -22.90
N GLN A 111 -4.90 26.72 -22.85
CA GLN A 111 -5.66 25.96 -21.86
C GLN A 111 -6.08 24.62 -22.44
N HIS A 112 -5.78 23.56 -21.71
CA HIS A 112 -6.22 22.20 -21.99
C HIS A 112 -6.86 21.64 -20.73
N VAL A 113 -7.82 20.74 -20.90
CA VAL A 113 -8.64 20.28 -19.78
C VAL A 113 -8.89 18.78 -19.82
N GLU A 114 -9.01 18.20 -18.64
CA GLU A 114 -9.47 16.84 -18.43
C GLU A 114 -10.76 16.89 -17.60
N TRP A 115 -11.91 16.88 -18.26
CA TRP A 115 -13.20 17.00 -17.59
C TRP A 115 -13.74 15.64 -17.17
N ARG A 116 -14.43 15.60 -16.02
CA ARG A 116 -14.94 14.38 -15.43
C ARG A 116 -16.39 14.11 -15.84
N LEU A 117 -16.68 12.88 -16.26
CA LEU A 117 -18.01 12.36 -16.51
C LEU A 117 -18.27 11.16 -15.62
N SER A 118 -19.49 11.03 -15.10
CA SER A 118 -19.82 9.97 -14.15
C SER A 118 -20.31 8.71 -14.85
N ILE A 119 -19.76 7.57 -14.46
CA ILE A 119 -20.38 6.25 -14.63
C ILE A 119 -20.62 5.71 -13.22
N TYR A 120 -21.88 5.43 -12.90
CA TYR A 120 -22.31 4.99 -11.57
C TYR A 120 -22.25 3.47 -11.43
N GLY A 121 -22.24 2.72 -12.54
CA GLY A 121 -22.21 1.26 -12.53
C GLY A 121 -23.53 0.63 -12.10
N ARG A 122 -24.65 1.35 -12.21
CA ARG A 122 -25.98 0.82 -11.88
C ARG A 122 -26.54 -0.03 -13.00
N LYS A 123 -26.22 0.35 -14.25
CA LYS A 123 -26.67 -0.35 -15.44
C LYS A 123 -25.55 -0.39 -16.48
N ARG A 124 -25.48 -1.51 -17.20
CA ARG A 124 -24.52 -1.72 -18.29
C ARG A 124 -24.64 -0.70 -19.43
N ASN A 125 -25.85 -0.22 -19.72
CA ASN A 125 -26.12 0.72 -20.80
C ASN A 125 -25.71 2.17 -20.50
N GLU A 126 -25.19 2.47 -19.30
CA GLU A 126 -24.65 3.79 -18.97
C GLU A 126 -23.55 4.23 -19.95
N TRP A 127 -22.73 3.29 -20.43
CA TRP A 127 -21.71 3.55 -21.45
C TRP A 127 -22.29 3.92 -22.81
N ASP A 128 -23.38 3.27 -23.21
CA ASP A 128 -24.05 3.58 -24.48
C ASP A 128 -24.68 4.98 -24.39
N ILE A 129 -25.39 5.27 -23.29
CA ILE A 129 -25.95 6.61 -23.01
C ILE A 129 -24.86 7.68 -23.05
N LEU A 130 -23.74 7.46 -22.34
CA LEU A 130 -22.68 8.46 -22.24
C LEU A 130 -21.94 8.65 -23.58
N SER A 131 -21.63 7.57 -24.29
CA SER A 131 -21.00 7.64 -25.61
C SER A 131 -21.88 8.37 -26.63
N ASN A 132 -23.19 8.11 -26.61
CA ASN A 132 -24.16 8.81 -27.45
C ASN A 132 -24.32 10.28 -27.05
N TRP A 133 -24.20 10.60 -25.77
CA TRP A 133 -24.20 11.99 -25.31
C TRP A 133 -22.99 12.77 -25.83
N VAL A 134 -21.80 12.16 -25.82
CA VAL A 134 -20.56 12.77 -26.31
C VAL A 134 -20.51 12.86 -27.85
N LEU A 135 -20.88 11.79 -28.56
CA LEU A 135 -20.68 11.66 -30.00
C LEU A 135 -21.95 11.94 -30.83
N GLY A 136 -23.13 11.83 -30.23
CA GLY A 136 -24.41 11.86 -30.92
C GLY A 136 -24.79 10.56 -31.62
N ALA A 137 -26.07 10.44 -31.97
CA ALA A 137 -26.54 9.39 -32.87
C ALA A 137 -26.06 9.69 -34.31
N ASP A 138 -25.45 8.70 -34.97
CA ASP A 138 -24.98 8.79 -36.37
C ASP A 138 -24.03 9.97 -36.66
N GLY A 139 -23.23 10.38 -35.67
CA GLY A 139 -22.27 11.49 -35.81
C GLY A 139 -22.91 12.89 -35.78
N LYS A 140 -24.22 13.00 -35.52
CA LYS A 140 -24.91 14.26 -35.25
C LYS A 140 -24.94 14.52 -33.75
N GLY A 141 -23.86 15.08 -33.23
CA GLY A 141 -23.70 15.34 -31.80
C GLY A 141 -24.79 16.23 -31.18
N LEU A 142 -25.10 15.98 -29.91
CA LEU A 142 -26.15 16.72 -29.19
C LEU A 142 -25.78 18.18 -28.88
N GLY A 143 -24.51 18.57 -29.08
CA GLY A 143 -24.02 19.94 -28.94
C GLY A 143 -24.36 20.86 -30.11
N GLY A 144 -25.59 20.82 -30.63
CA GLY A 144 -25.96 21.58 -31.83
C GLY A 144 -25.42 20.99 -33.12
N ASN A 145 -25.55 19.66 -33.29
CA ASN A 145 -25.04 18.87 -34.41
C ASN A 145 -23.51 18.75 -34.46
N LYS A 146 -22.84 18.88 -33.31
CA LYS A 146 -21.39 18.69 -33.15
C LYS A 146 -21.09 17.74 -31.99
N GLU A 147 -20.06 16.92 -32.17
CA GLU A 147 -19.51 16.06 -31.11
C GLU A 147 -18.89 16.92 -29.98
N LEU A 148 -18.87 16.37 -28.78
CA LEU A 148 -18.24 16.94 -27.59
C LEU A 148 -16.79 16.47 -27.45
N LEU A 149 -16.07 16.45 -28.58
CA LEU A 149 -14.65 16.15 -28.65
C LEU A 149 -13.88 17.41 -29.06
N SER A 150 -12.62 17.48 -28.63
CA SER A 150 -11.69 18.55 -29.00
C SER A 150 -10.25 18.09 -28.85
N PRO A 151 -9.30 18.63 -29.64
CA PRO A 151 -7.87 18.43 -29.38
C PRO A 151 -7.43 18.93 -28.00
N ASN A 152 -8.13 19.91 -27.42
CA ASN A 152 -7.79 20.52 -26.14
C ASN A 152 -8.50 19.86 -24.94
N LEU A 153 -9.30 18.81 -25.19
CA LEU A 153 -10.11 18.13 -24.18
C LEU A 153 -9.81 16.63 -24.14
N ARG A 154 -9.65 16.11 -22.92
CA ARG A 154 -9.79 14.68 -22.63
C ARG A 154 -10.86 14.46 -21.59
N TRP A 155 -11.47 13.28 -21.62
CA TRP A 155 -12.47 12.90 -20.65
C TRP A 155 -11.87 11.98 -19.57
N MET A 156 -12.27 12.19 -18.33
CA MET A 156 -11.99 11.32 -17.20
C MET A 156 -13.29 10.69 -16.73
N ILE A 157 -13.28 9.40 -16.43
CA ILE A 157 -14.46 8.73 -15.89
C ILE A 157 -14.37 8.71 -14.38
N GLN A 158 -15.28 9.42 -13.71
CA GLN A 158 -15.41 9.35 -12.26
C GLN A 158 -16.43 8.29 -11.86
N ILE A 159 -16.07 7.47 -10.88
CA ILE A 159 -16.90 6.41 -10.33
C ILE A 159 -17.28 6.82 -8.89
N PRO A 160 -18.53 7.24 -8.66
CA PRO A 160 -19.02 7.54 -7.32
C PRO A 160 -19.09 6.29 -6.44
N ARG A 161 -18.53 6.35 -5.23
CA ARG A 161 -18.49 5.25 -4.25
C ARG A 161 -19.83 5.13 -3.50
N LEU A 162 -20.91 4.91 -4.24
CA LEU A 162 -22.29 4.95 -3.73
C LEU A 162 -22.99 3.57 -3.77
N PHE A 163 -22.23 2.47 -3.73
CA PHE A 163 -22.80 1.12 -3.83
C PHE A 163 -23.86 0.86 -2.76
N GLY A 164 -23.61 1.25 -1.51
CA GLY A 164 -24.58 1.03 -0.42
C GLY A 164 -25.95 1.68 -0.66
N LEU A 165 -25.98 2.84 -1.34
CA LEU A 165 -27.24 3.47 -1.77
C LEU A 165 -27.94 2.67 -2.86
N TYR A 166 -27.19 2.17 -3.84
CA TYR A 166 -27.76 1.38 -4.94
C TYR A 166 -28.24 0.02 -4.47
N LYS A 167 -27.54 -0.58 -3.51
CA LYS A 167 -27.92 -1.83 -2.86
C LYS A 167 -29.16 -1.68 -1.99
N SER A 168 -29.22 -0.65 -1.12
CA SER A 168 -30.40 -0.38 -0.28
C SER A 168 -31.67 -0.05 -1.09
N THR A 169 -31.51 0.53 -2.27
CA THR A 169 -32.63 0.83 -3.20
C THR A 169 -32.95 -0.30 -4.17
N GLY A 170 -32.26 -1.45 -4.07
CA GLY A 170 -32.49 -2.62 -4.93
C GLY A 170 -32.08 -2.41 -6.40
N GLN A 171 -31.25 -1.41 -6.70
CA GLN A 171 -30.71 -1.17 -8.05
C GLN A 171 -29.56 -2.12 -8.39
N LEU A 172 -28.88 -2.69 -7.39
CA LEU A 172 -27.77 -3.63 -7.56
C LEU A 172 -27.87 -4.77 -6.55
N ASN A 173 -27.46 -5.98 -6.95
CA ASN A 173 -27.48 -7.17 -6.12
C ASN A 173 -26.18 -7.34 -5.32
N ASN A 174 -25.03 -7.04 -5.91
CA ASN A 174 -23.73 -7.15 -5.23
C ASN A 174 -22.72 -6.21 -5.88
N PHE A 175 -21.56 -6.03 -5.25
CA PHE A 175 -20.53 -5.14 -5.76
C PHE A 175 -19.93 -5.60 -7.09
N GLY A 176 -19.91 -6.92 -7.34
CA GLY A 176 -19.48 -7.51 -8.60
C GLY A 176 -20.32 -7.04 -9.78
N GLU A 177 -21.64 -6.93 -9.62
CA GLU A 177 -22.55 -6.38 -10.63
C GLU A 177 -22.22 -4.91 -10.95
N MET A 178 -21.85 -4.11 -9.94
CA MET A 178 -21.40 -2.74 -10.15
C MET A 178 -20.16 -2.69 -11.05
N LEU A 179 -19.14 -3.51 -10.73
CA LEU A 179 -17.91 -3.60 -11.51
C LEU A 179 -18.15 -4.13 -12.93
N GLU A 180 -19.03 -5.12 -13.09
CA GLU A 180 -19.40 -5.67 -14.39
C GLU A 180 -20.06 -4.59 -15.26
N ASN A 181 -21.01 -3.83 -14.72
CA ASN A 181 -21.65 -2.72 -15.42
C ASN A 181 -20.65 -1.63 -15.85
N ILE A 182 -19.55 -1.44 -15.10
CA ILE A 182 -18.51 -0.46 -15.42
C ILE A 182 -17.53 -1.01 -16.47
N PHE A 183 -16.96 -2.20 -16.27
CA PHE A 183 -15.81 -2.64 -17.07
C PHE A 183 -16.19 -3.55 -18.24
N ALA A 184 -17.26 -4.35 -18.14
CA ALA A 184 -17.66 -5.26 -19.21
C ALA A 184 -17.86 -4.55 -20.56
N PRO A 185 -18.59 -3.42 -20.65
CA PRO A 185 -18.80 -2.74 -21.92
C PRO A 185 -17.50 -2.20 -22.54
N MET A 186 -16.50 -1.90 -21.71
CA MET A 186 -15.20 -1.42 -22.16
C MET A 186 -14.35 -2.55 -22.74
N PHE A 187 -14.36 -3.73 -22.12
CA PHE A 187 -13.69 -4.92 -22.64
C PHE A 187 -14.30 -5.32 -23.98
N GLU A 188 -15.63 -5.34 -24.10
CA GLU A 188 -16.32 -5.65 -25.36
C GLU A 188 -15.94 -4.67 -26.47
N ALA A 189 -15.98 -3.37 -26.20
CA ALA A 189 -15.59 -2.35 -27.17
C ALA A 189 -14.09 -2.37 -27.51
N THR A 190 -13.25 -2.91 -26.63
CA THR A 190 -11.82 -3.09 -26.88
C THR A 190 -11.56 -4.34 -27.73
N ILE A 191 -12.23 -5.45 -27.43
CA ILE A 191 -12.10 -6.72 -28.16
C ILE A 191 -12.64 -6.58 -29.58
N ASN A 192 -13.88 -6.08 -29.70
CA ASN A 192 -14.57 -5.90 -30.98
C ASN A 192 -15.04 -4.44 -31.15
N PRO A 193 -14.13 -3.53 -31.55
CA PRO A 193 -14.47 -2.12 -31.73
C PRO A 193 -15.48 -1.89 -32.87
N GLU A 194 -15.51 -2.76 -33.87
CA GLU A 194 -16.45 -2.66 -35.00
C GLU A 194 -17.90 -2.92 -34.58
N ALA A 195 -18.13 -3.82 -33.62
CA ALA A 195 -19.45 -4.04 -33.04
C ALA A 195 -19.88 -2.93 -32.07
N HIS A 196 -18.93 -2.11 -31.60
CA HIS A 196 -19.18 -1.05 -30.63
C HIS A 196 -18.49 0.27 -31.02
N PRO A 197 -18.77 0.83 -32.22
CA PRO A 197 -17.96 1.90 -32.81
C PRO A 197 -18.02 3.20 -32.00
N GLN A 198 -19.20 3.56 -31.49
CA GLN A 198 -19.38 4.77 -30.65
C GLN A 198 -18.60 4.65 -29.33
N LYS A 199 -18.71 3.51 -28.65
CA LYS A 199 -17.95 3.25 -27.42
C LYS A 199 -16.45 3.24 -27.70
N ALA A 200 -15.99 2.55 -28.74
CA ALA A 200 -14.57 2.51 -29.10
C ALA A 200 -14.00 3.91 -29.39
N LYS A 201 -14.73 4.75 -30.14
CA LYS A 201 -14.36 6.15 -30.42
C LYS A 201 -14.35 7.00 -29.14
N PHE A 202 -15.32 6.83 -28.26
CA PHE A 202 -15.34 7.55 -26.99
C PHE A 202 -14.18 7.13 -26.08
N LEU A 203 -13.92 5.83 -25.95
CA LEU A 203 -12.79 5.28 -25.18
C LEU A 203 -11.44 5.81 -25.67
N ALA A 204 -11.29 6.08 -26.96
CA ALA A 204 -10.07 6.69 -27.53
C ALA A 204 -9.81 8.12 -27.04
N ASN A 205 -10.83 8.80 -26.49
CA ASN A 205 -10.76 10.17 -25.98
C ASN A 205 -10.81 10.25 -24.44
N ILE A 206 -10.79 9.10 -23.76
CA ILE A 206 -10.72 9.01 -22.30
C ILE A 206 -9.26 8.88 -21.88
N SER A 207 -8.82 9.70 -20.94
CA SER A 207 -7.46 9.68 -20.40
C SER A 207 -7.32 8.84 -19.14
N GLY A 208 -8.41 8.58 -18.41
CA GLY A 208 -8.29 7.89 -17.13
C GLY A 208 -9.58 7.80 -16.32
N PHE A 209 -9.41 7.31 -15.09
CA PHE A 209 -10.45 7.05 -14.11
C PHE A 209 -10.18 7.76 -12.80
N ASP A 210 -11.27 8.10 -12.12
CA ASP A 210 -11.30 8.73 -10.81
C ASP A 210 -12.33 8.02 -9.94
N THR A 211 -12.15 8.03 -8.62
CA THR A 211 -13.13 7.52 -7.65
C THR A 211 -13.45 8.60 -6.65
N VAL A 212 -14.74 8.91 -6.51
CA VAL A 212 -15.23 10.09 -5.79
C VAL A 212 -16.32 9.71 -4.81
N ASP A 213 -16.46 10.47 -3.73
CA ASP A 213 -17.61 10.63 -2.81
C ASP A 213 -17.10 11.46 -1.62
N ASP A 214 -17.95 11.77 -0.65
CA ASP A 214 -17.54 12.32 0.65
C ASP A 214 -16.55 11.39 1.38
N GLU A 215 -15.26 11.74 1.32
CA GLU A 215 -14.18 10.99 1.98
C GLU A 215 -14.28 10.97 3.52
N SER A 216 -15.08 11.86 4.13
CA SER A 216 -15.26 11.90 5.59
C SER A 216 -16.23 10.85 6.13
N LYS A 217 -17.02 10.20 5.25
CA LYS A 217 -17.96 9.14 5.63
C LYS A 217 -17.22 7.81 5.84
N SER A 218 -16.54 7.65 6.97
CA SER A 218 -16.21 6.33 7.50
C SER A 218 -17.18 6.01 8.64
N GLN A 219 -18.31 5.38 8.31
CA GLN A 219 -19.21 4.83 9.31
C GLN A 219 -18.76 3.39 9.59
N SER A 220 -17.99 3.21 10.68
CA SER A 220 -17.58 1.91 11.28
C SER A 220 -16.21 1.34 10.86
N PRO A 221 -15.40 0.81 11.81
CA PRO A 221 -14.04 0.25 11.60
C PRO A 221 -13.94 -1.00 10.71
N ILE A 222 -15.03 -1.43 10.06
CA ILE A 222 -15.04 -2.47 9.01
C ILE A 222 -14.03 -2.15 7.90
N ASP A 223 -13.77 -0.86 7.68
CA ASP A 223 -12.76 -0.30 6.75
C ASP A 223 -11.36 -0.94 6.90
N ARG A 224 -11.03 -1.41 8.11
CA ARG A 224 -9.67 -1.89 8.45
C ARG A 224 -9.51 -3.41 8.39
N THR A 225 -10.60 -4.18 8.45
CA THR A 225 -10.56 -5.63 8.67
C THR A 225 -10.94 -6.48 7.45
N PHE A 226 -11.64 -5.92 6.47
CA PHE A 226 -12.05 -6.67 5.27
C PHE A 226 -10.98 -6.70 4.19
N SER A 227 -10.43 -7.89 3.98
CA SER A 227 -9.56 -8.22 2.85
C SER A 227 -10.39 -8.66 1.64
N SER A 228 -9.94 -8.36 0.42
CA SER A 228 -10.50 -8.94 -0.81
C SER A 228 -10.39 -10.47 -0.86
N LYS A 229 -9.55 -11.06 0.00
CA LYS A 229 -9.46 -12.52 0.21
C LYS A 229 -10.61 -13.08 1.04
N ALA A 230 -11.25 -12.27 1.89
CA ALA A 230 -12.31 -12.71 2.79
C ALA A 230 -13.71 -12.65 2.14
N ARG A 231 -13.89 -11.77 1.15
CA ARG A 231 -15.12 -11.63 0.38
C ARG A 231 -14.79 -11.07 -0.99
N THR A 232 -15.21 -11.77 -2.04
CA THR A 232 -15.05 -11.30 -3.42
C THR A 232 -16.15 -10.30 -3.80
N PRO A 233 -16.00 -9.53 -4.90
CA PRO A 233 -17.03 -8.58 -5.32
C PRO A 233 -18.40 -9.21 -5.55
N GLY A 234 -18.43 -10.43 -6.12
CA GLY A 234 -19.68 -11.16 -6.36
C GLY A 234 -20.39 -11.59 -5.07
N GLU A 235 -19.64 -11.75 -3.98
CA GLU A 235 -20.14 -12.11 -2.65
C GLU A 235 -20.41 -10.90 -1.76
N TRP A 236 -20.00 -9.69 -2.18
CA TRP A 236 -20.31 -8.46 -1.46
C TRP A 236 -21.75 -8.03 -1.73
N ASP A 237 -22.67 -8.66 -1.01
CA ASP A 237 -24.11 -8.41 -1.03
C ASP A 237 -24.61 -7.68 0.23
N LEU A 238 -23.68 -7.14 1.04
CA LEU A 238 -24.02 -6.28 2.17
C LEU A 238 -24.60 -4.94 1.69
N VAL A 239 -25.46 -4.35 2.50
CA VAL A 239 -25.94 -2.98 2.29
C VAL A 239 -24.83 -1.96 2.56
N ASP A 240 -23.85 -2.32 3.39
CA ASP A 240 -22.70 -1.48 3.68
C ASP A 240 -21.85 -1.24 2.43
N ASN A 241 -21.35 -0.01 2.33
CA ASN A 241 -20.47 0.40 1.24
C ASN A 241 -19.09 -0.27 1.41
N PRO A 242 -18.49 -0.84 0.35
CA PRO A 242 -17.11 -1.30 0.42
C PRO A 242 -16.15 -0.16 0.81
N SER A 243 -15.04 -0.53 1.45
CA SER A 243 -14.01 0.43 1.85
C SER A 243 -13.36 1.15 0.68
N TYR A 244 -12.73 2.29 0.96
CA TYR A 244 -11.91 3.02 -0.01
C TYR A 244 -10.90 2.07 -0.69
N LYS A 245 -10.18 1.29 0.13
CA LYS A 245 -9.16 0.33 -0.35
C LYS A 245 -9.76 -0.74 -1.26
N TYR A 246 -10.93 -1.25 -0.91
CA TYR A 246 -11.61 -2.29 -1.70
C TYR A 246 -12.05 -1.73 -3.06
N TYR A 247 -12.67 -0.55 -3.08
CA TYR A 247 -13.00 0.16 -4.33
C TYR A 247 -11.77 0.37 -5.21
N SER A 248 -10.71 0.98 -4.65
CA SER A 248 -9.49 1.30 -5.39
C SER A 248 -8.81 0.05 -5.95
N TYR A 249 -8.75 -1.03 -5.17
CA TYR A 249 -8.13 -2.29 -5.60
C TYR A 249 -8.83 -2.89 -6.83
N PHE A 250 -10.15 -3.06 -6.79
CA PHE A 250 -10.87 -3.70 -7.90
C PHE A 250 -10.99 -2.80 -9.13
N ILE A 251 -11.14 -1.49 -8.94
CA ILE A 251 -11.13 -0.53 -10.05
C ILE A 251 -9.77 -0.57 -10.73
N GLN A 252 -8.67 -0.48 -9.96
CA GLN A 252 -7.34 -0.46 -10.55
C GLN A 252 -6.96 -1.80 -11.19
N THR A 253 -7.36 -2.92 -10.60
CA THR A 253 -7.14 -4.26 -11.19
C THR A 253 -7.81 -4.36 -12.56
N ASN A 254 -9.08 -3.95 -12.69
CA ASN A 254 -9.78 -3.97 -13.96
C ASN A 254 -9.17 -3.00 -15.00
N ILE A 255 -8.80 -1.78 -14.57
CA ILE A 255 -8.10 -0.82 -15.44
C ILE A 255 -6.79 -1.41 -15.95
N ARG A 256 -5.99 -2.06 -15.10
CA ARG A 256 -4.72 -2.67 -15.50
C ARG A 256 -4.91 -3.80 -16.51
N LEU A 257 -5.86 -4.70 -16.28
CA LEU A 257 -6.18 -5.78 -17.23
C LEU A 257 -6.65 -5.22 -18.58
N LEU A 258 -7.52 -4.22 -18.54
CA LEU A 258 -8.00 -3.55 -19.74
C LEU A 258 -6.88 -2.83 -20.49
N ASN A 259 -6.00 -2.13 -19.76
CA ASN A 259 -4.84 -1.45 -20.34
C ASN A 259 -3.87 -2.42 -21.02
N ASN A 260 -3.63 -3.60 -20.44
CA ASN A 260 -2.82 -4.64 -21.08
C ASN A 260 -3.40 -5.04 -22.44
N LEU A 261 -4.69 -5.32 -22.48
CA LEU A 261 -5.40 -5.68 -23.69
C LEU A 261 -5.36 -4.54 -24.72
N ARG A 262 -5.62 -3.31 -24.28
CA ARG A 262 -5.61 -2.12 -25.14
C ARG A 262 -4.22 -1.89 -25.73
N GLN A 263 -3.16 -2.02 -24.92
CA GLN A 263 -1.78 -1.88 -25.36
C GLN A 263 -1.40 -2.95 -26.39
N LEU A 264 -1.77 -4.21 -26.17
CA LEU A 264 -1.58 -5.30 -27.16
C LEU A 264 -2.27 -5.02 -28.50
N LYS A 265 -3.36 -4.25 -28.48
CA LYS A 265 -4.08 -3.80 -29.68
C LYS A 265 -3.65 -2.43 -30.20
N GLY A 266 -2.60 -1.83 -29.64
CA GLY A 266 -2.12 -0.49 -30.03
C GLY A 266 -3.11 0.65 -29.73
N LEU A 267 -4.02 0.45 -28.77
CA LEU A 267 -5.00 1.45 -28.34
C LEU A 267 -4.48 2.26 -27.14
N ASN A 268 -5.07 3.43 -26.90
CA ASN A 268 -4.76 4.25 -25.72
C ASN A 268 -5.06 3.50 -24.41
N THR A 269 -4.36 3.85 -23.34
CA THR A 269 -4.56 3.32 -21.99
C THR A 269 -5.14 4.39 -21.07
N PHE A 270 -5.56 3.97 -19.88
CA PHE A 270 -6.23 4.82 -18.90
C PHE A 270 -5.40 4.93 -17.62
N ALA A 271 -5.15 6.15 -17.15
CA ALA A 271 -4.52 6.39 -15.85
C ALA A 271 -5.55 6.30 -14.71
N TYR A 272 -5.18 5.75 -13.56
CA TYR A 272 -6.01 5.79 -12.36
C TYR A 272 -5.59 6.94 -11.45
N ARG A 273 -6.44 7.97 -11.34
CA ARG A 273 -6.20 9.20 -10.59
C ARG A 273 -7.37 9.51 -9.65
N PRO A 274 -7.48 8.80 -8.50
CA PRO A 274 -8.59 8.96 -7.57
C PRO A 274 -8.52 10.26 -6.76
N HIS A 275 -9.68 10.72 -6.26
CA HIS A 275 -9.74 11.64 -5.12
C HIS A 275 -9.27 10.90 -3.87
N ALA A 276 -8.21 11.42 -3.26
CA ALA A 276 -7.59 10.82 -2.09
C ALA A 276 -7.04 11.88 -1.14
N GLY A 277 -7.43 11.78 0.12
CA GLY A 277 -6.92 12.61 1.21
C GLY A 277 -7.31 14.08 1.09
N GLU A 278 -8.43 14.39 0.43
CA GLU A 278 -9.08 15.70 0.59
C GLU A 278 -9.65 15.84 2.01
N ALA A 279 -10.34 14.79 2.45
CA ALA A 279 -10.83 14.58 3.80
C ALA A 279 -10.57 13.10 4.19
N GLY A 280 -11.30 12.59 5.18
CA GLY A 280 -11.21 11.16 5.55
C GLY A 280 -9.92 10.77 6.28
N GLU A 281 -9.71 9.45 6.32
CA GLU A 281 -8.60 8.80 7.02
C GLU A 281 -7.30 8.80 6.18
N VAL A 282 -6.15 8.73 6.84
CA VAL A 282 -4.83 8.76 6.18
C VAL A 282 -4.59 7.55 5.27
N HIS A 283 -5.22 6.40 5.54
CA HIS A 283 -4.99 5.19 4.73
C HIS A 283 -5.52 5.30 3.29
N HIS A 284 -6.39 6.27 2.97
CA HIS A 284 -6.72 6.54 1.57
C HIS A 284 -5.44 6.86 0.75
N LEU A 285 -4.48 7.52 1.38
CA LEU A 285 -3.22 7.94 0.76
C LEU A 285 -2.21 6.78 0.66
N ASP A 286 -2.17 5.84 1.60
CA ASP A 286 -1.33 4.64 1.45
C ASP A 286 -1.82 3.75 0.31
N THR A 287 -3.14 3.63 0.17
CA THR A 287 -3.79 2.84 -0.87
C THR A 287 -3.55 3.50 -2.22
N ALA A 288 -3.73 4.82 -2.30
CA ALA A 288 -3.45 5.57 -3.51
C ALA A 288 -1.97 5.52 -3.88
N PHE A 289 -1.04 5.60 -2.92
CA PHE A 289 0.39 5.46 -3.17
C PHE A 289 0.75 4.14 -3.86
N LEU A 290 0.12 3.04 -3.44
CA LEU A 290 0.38 1.70 -4.00
C LEU A 290 -0.28 1.47 -5.36
N LEU A 291 -1.45 2.07 -5.59
CA LEU A 291 -2.32 1.71 -6.71
C LEU A 291 -2.41 2.77 -7.80
N ALA A 292 -2.38 4.05 -7.47
CA ALA A 292 -2.70 5.14 -8.38
C ALA A 292 -1.50 5.64 -9.18
N ASP A 293 -1.78 6.21 -10.36
CA ASP A 293 -0.79 6.88 -11.21
C ASP A 293 -0.60 8.36 -10.80
N GLY A 294 -1.59 8.93 -10.10
CA GLY A 294 -1.63 10.28 -9.54
C GLY A 294 -2.84 10.40 -8.61
N ILE A 295 -3.00 11.50 -7.90
CA ILE A 295 -4.17 11.74 -7.03
C ILE A 295 -4.73 13.15 -7.22
N ASN A 296 -6.01 13.31 -6.89
CA ASN A 296 -6.63 14.62 -6.71
C ASN A 296 -6.66 14.95 -5.21
N HIS A 297 -6.30 16.19 -4.86
CA HIS A 297 -6.11 16.74 -3.53
C HIS A 297 -4.83 16.31 -2.79
N GLY A 298 -4.88 15.31 -1.89
CA GLY A 298 -3.74 14.97 -1.03
C GLY A 298 -3.49 15.93 0.14
N LEU A 299 -4.51 16.68 0.58
CA LEU A 299 -4.41 17.60 1.75
C LEU A 299 -3.90 16.88 3.00
N ASN A 300 -4.37 15.66 3.26
CA ASN A 300 -4.05 14.88 4.44
C ASN A 300 -2.60 14.34 4.47
N LEU A 301 -1.81 14.45 3.39
CA LEU A 301 -0.37 14.13 3.44
C LEU A 301 0.39 15.00 4.46
N ARG A 302 -0.17 16.15 4.86
CA ARG A 302 0.38 17.01 5.93
C ARG A 302 0.37 16.32 7.30
N LYS A 303 -0.45 15.28 7.47
CA LYS A 303 -0.60 14.49 8.70
C LYS A 303 0.29 13.26 8.71
N ALA A 304 0.94 12.92 7.59
CA ALA A 304 1.75 11.72 7.44
C ALA A 304 3.09 12.04 6.76
N PRO A 305 4.11 12.50 7.51
CA PRO A 305 5.41 12.89 6.97
C PRO A 305 6.06 11.80 6.10
N SER A 306 5.99 10.54 6.54
CA SER A 306 6.56 9.40 5.80
C SER A 306 5.87 9.19 4.45
N LEU A 307 4.53 9.21 4.41
CA LEU A 307 3.79 9.11 3.15
C LEU A 307 4.07 10.32 2.25
N GLN A 308 4.12 11.52 2.81
CA GLN A 308 4.46 12.71 2.03
C GLN A 308 5.84 12.60 1.37
N TYR A 309 6.83 12.09 2.11
CA TYR A 309 8.16 11.83 1.60
C TYR A 309 8.15 10.74 0.52
N LEU A 310 7.38 9.67 0.69
CA LEU A 310 7.20 8.65 -0.34
C LEU A 310 6.57 9.21 -1.63
N PHE A 311 5.55 10.07 -1.53
CA PHE A 311 4.96 10.77 -2.68
C PHE A 311 5.98 11.68 -3.38
N TYR A 312 6.86 12.33 -2.61
CA TYR A 312 7.98 13.09 -3.16
C TYR A 312 8.97 12.18 -3.90
N LEU A 313 9.45 11.09 -3.29
CA LEU A 313 10.44 10.21 -3.90
C LEU A 313 9.91 9.53 -5.17
N ALA A 314 8.65 9.09 -5.13
CA ALA A 314 7.99 8.44 -6.26
C ALA A 314 7.46 9.44 -7.31
N GLN A 315 7.54 10.76 -7.03
CA GLN A 315 7.03 11.84 -7.88
C GLN A 315 5.58 11.62 -8.36
N ILE A 316 4.73 11.04 -7.49
CA ILE A 316 3.30 10.85 -7.77
C ILE A 316 2.65 12.23 -7.88
N GLY A 317 1.86 12.45 -8.93
CA GLY A 317 1.22 13.73 -9.21
C GLY A 317 0.07 14.05 -8.24
N LEU A 318 0.00 15.28 -7.75
CA LEU A 318 -1.11 15.80 -6.95
C LEU A 318 -1.76 16.99 -7.68
N ALA A 319 -2.98 16.80 -8.17
CA ALA A 319 -3.82 17.90 -8.67
C ALA A 319 -4.63 18.50 -7.51
N MET A 320 -4.26 19.70 -7.07
CA MET A 320 -4.81 20.33 -5.88
C MET A 320 -5.70 21.52 -6.23
N SER A 321 -6.83 21.69 -5.53
CA SER A 321 -7.81 22.75 -5.79
C SER A 321 -8.00 23.68 -4.58
N PRO A 322 -7.07 24.62 -4.32
CA PRO A 322 -7.10 25.46 -3.12
C PRO A 322 -8.37 26.28 -2.93
N CYS A 323 -8.98 26.84 -3.99
CA CYS A 323 -10.23 27.61 -3.83
C CYS A 323 -11.40 26.73 -3.39
N SER A 324 -11.52 25.52 -3.96
CA SER A 324 -12.51 24.52 -3.51
C SER A 324 -12.28 24.14 -2.05
N ASN A 325 -11.04 23.76 -1.72
CA ASN A 325 -10.68 23.33 -0.38
C ASN A 325 -10.90 24.43 0.68
N ASN A 326 -10.71 25.71 0.32
CA ASN A 326 -11.02 26.86 1.17
C ASN A 326 -12.49 26.96 1.59
N GLN A 327 -13.43 26.56 0.73
CA GLN A 327 -14.85 26.63 1.04
C GLN A 327 -15.36 25.38 1.76
N LEU A 328 -14.70 24.22 1.58
CA LEU A 328 -15.20 22.93 2.07
C LEU A 328 -14.48 22.37 3.30
N PHE A 329 -13.16 22.59 3.45
CA PHE A 329 -12.36 21.88 4.46
C PHE A 329 -11.34 22.73 5.20
N LEU A 330 -10.66 23.65 4.51
CA LEU A 330 -9.42 24.22 5.01
C LEU A 330 -9.17 25.62 4.44
N ALA A 331 -9.14 26.62 5.32
CA ALA A 331 -8.82 28.01 4.95
C ALA A 331 -7.60 28.12 4.02
N TYR A 332 -7.68 29.01 3.03
CA TYR A 332 -6.73 29.12 1.93
C TYR A 332 -5.27 29.28 2.42
N GLU A 333 -5.03 30.11 3.45
CA GLU A 333 -3.68 30.32 3.98
C GLU A 333 -3.11 29.08 4.68
N LYS A 334 -3.97 28.15 5.10
CA LYS A 334 -3.58 26.90 5.76
C LYS A 334 -3.38 25.74 4.78
N SER A 335 -3.59 25.96 3.48
CA SER A 335 -3.34 24.96 2.44
C SER A 335 -1.89 24.47 2.52
N PRO A 336 -1.63 23.15 2.43
CA PRO A 336 -0.28 22.62 2.41
C PRO A 336 0.40 22.76 1.03
N PHE A 337 -0.32 23.24 0.01
CA PHE A 337 0.20 23.42 -1.36
C PHE A 337 1.57 24.12 -1.42
N PRO A 338 1.79 25.32 -0.84
CA PRO A 338 3.09 25.98 -0.90
C PRO A 338 4.22 25.18 -0.27
N VAL A 339 3.92 24.43 0.81
CA VAL A 339 4.90 23.57 1.48
C VAL A 339 5.25 22.36 0.60
N TYR A 340 4.25 21.72 -0.01
CA TYR A 340 4.48 20.59 -0.91
C TYR A 340 5.27 21.00 -2.15
N PHE A 341 4.92 22.13 -2.75
CA PHE A 341 5.67 22.69 -3.87
C PHE A 341 7.12 23.03 -3.48
N ALA A 342 7.34 23.66 -2.33
CA ALA A 342 8.68 23.98 -1.85
C ALA A 342 9.54 22.71 -1.68
N ARG A 343 8.95 21.64 -1.10
CA ARG A 343 9.59 20.33 -0.91
C ARG A 343 9.84 19.55 -2.20
N GLY A 344 9.29 20.00 -3.33
CA GLY A 344 9.49 19.36 -4.64
C GLY A 344 8.55 18.18 -4.90
N LEU A 345 7.43 18.09 -4.18
CA LEU A 345 6.35 17.19 -4.58
C LEU A 345 5.83 17.63 -5.96
N ASN A 346 5.42 16.65 -6.76
CA ASN A 346 4.85 16.85 -8.09
C ASN A 346 3.41 17.40 -7.96
N VAL A 347 3.27 18.68 -7.63
CA VAL A 347 1.96 19.34 -7.44
C VAL A 347 1.56 20.19 -8.65
N SER A 348 0.26 20.25 -8.91
CA SER A 348 -0.37 21.15 -9.89
C SER A 348 -1.63 21.80 -9.32
N LEU A 349 -2.01 22.96 -9.86
CA LEU A 349 -3.26 23.65 -9.50
C LEU A 349 -4.40 23.22 -10.41
N SER A 350 -5.55 22.91 -9.81
CA SER A 350 -6.80 22.55 -10.48
C SER A 350 -7.98 23.37 -9.92
N THR A 351 -9.12 23.34 -10.62
CA THR A 351 -10.28 24.20 -10.32
C THR A 351 -11.44 23.47 -9.65
N ASP A 352 -11.47 22.14 -9.71
CA ASP A 352 -12.57 21.32 -9.16
C ASP A 352 -13.95 21.66 -9.77
N ASP A 353 -14.78 22.46 -9.07
CA ASP A 353 -16.08 22.95 -9.52
C ASP A 353 -16.10 24.47 -9.79
N PRO A 354 -15.65 24.93 -10.98
CA PRO A 354 -15.74 26.34 -11.39
C PRO A 354 -17.11 27.00 -11.25
N LEU A 355 -18.19 26.21 -11.28
CA LEU A 355 -19.55 26.71 -11.11
C LEU A 355 -19.78 27.26 -9.70
N MET A 356 -19.16 26.65 -8.69
CA MET A 356 -19.41 26.92 -7.28
C MET A 356 -18.36 27.83 -6.64
N PHE A 357 -17.12 27.76 -7.11
CA PHE A 357 -15.97 28.35 -6.43
C PHE A 357 -15.35 29.55 -7.14
N HIS A 358 -15.57 29.71 -8.45
CA HIS A 358 -14.86 30.70 -9.26
C HIS A 358 -15.79 31.79 -9.80
N GLN A 359 -15.29 33.03 -9.82
CA GLN A 359 -16.07 34.19 -10.25
C GLN A 359 -15.71 34.68 -11.65
N THR A 360 -14.51 34.35 -12.12
CA THR A 360 -14.00 34.81 -13.40
C THR A 360 -14.48 33.93 -14.56
N ARG A 361 -14.25 34.39 -15.80
CA ARG A 361 -14.50 33.58 -17.01
C ARG A 361 -13.44 32.48 -17.16
N GLU A 362 -12.25 32.68 -16.62
CA GLU A 362 -11.09 31.80 -16.72
C GLU A 362 -10.73 31.24 -15.33
N PRO A 363 -11.48 30.24 -14.84
CA PRO A 363 -11.35 29.77 -13.45
C PRO A 363 -9.95 29.26 -13.11
N LEU A 364 -9.26 28.64 -14.07
CA LEU A 364 -7.88 28.19 -13.86
C LEU A 364 -6.92 29.37 -13.68
N MET A 365 -7.09 30.44 -14.46
CA MET A 365 -6.26 31.65 -14.29
C MET A 365 -6.53 32.35 -12.96
N GLU A 366 -7.75 32.27 -12.44
CA GLU A 366 -8.11 32.72 -11.09
C GLU A 366 -7.35 31.93 -10.01
N GLU A 367 -7.28 30.60 -10.07
CA GLU A 367 -6.46 29.79 -9.15
C GLU A 367 -4.99 30.25 -9.14
N TYR A 368 -4.37 30.33 -10.33
CA TYR A 368 -2.97 30.74 -10.45
C TYR A 368 -2.75 32.19 -9.97
N SER A 369 -3.70 33.09 -10.22
CA SER A 369 -3.60 34.49 -9.79
C SER A 369 -3.72 34.62 -8.28
N ILE A 370 -4.65 33.90 -7.66
CA ILE A 370 -4.83 33.91 -6.20
C ILE A 370 -3.59 33.29 -5.52
N ALA A 371 -3.12 32.14 -6.01
CA ALA A 371 -1.91 31.49 -5.51
C ALA A 371 -0.68 32.42 -5.60
N LYS A 372 -0.53 33.15 -6.72
CA LYS A 372 0.53 34.17 -6.88
C LYS A 372 0.43 35.28 -5.84
N GLN A 373 -0.76 35.83 -5.63
CA GLN A 373 -0.94 36.99 -4.75
C GLN A 373 -0.83 36.62 -3.27
N LEU A 374 -1.39 35.48 -2.86
CA LEU A 374 -1.45 35.07 -1.45
C LEU A 374 -0.21 34.31 -0.99
N TRP A 375 0.40 33.49 -1.83
CA TRP A 375 1.60 32.71 -1.48
C TRP A 375 2.89 33.27 -2.09
N HIS A 376 2.80 34.41 -2.78
CA HIS A 376 3.93 35.14 -3.35
C HIS A 376 4.78 34.32 -4.34
N PHE A 377 4.16 33.41 -5.08
CA PHE A 377 4.84 32.64 -6.11
C PHE A 377 5.38 33.53 -7.23
N THR A 378 6.60 33.24 -7.66
CA THR A 378 7.23 33.90 -8.81
C THR A 378 6.65 33.37 -10.12
N ALA A 379 6.92 34.07 -11.24
CA ALA A 379 6.53 33.57 -12.56
C ALA A 379 7.14 32.18 -12.86
N VAL A 380 8.37 31.93 -12.41
CA VAL A 380 9.04 30.63 -12.57
C VAL A 380 8.29 29.53 -11.82
N ASP A 381 7.82 29.81 -10.60
CA ASP A 381 7.07 28.83 -9.81
C ASP A 381 5.75 28.46 -10.48
N LEU A 382 5.03 29.44 -11.01
CA LEU A 382 3.79 29.20 -11.75
C LEU A 382 4.04 28.42 -13.05
N CYS A 383 5.10 28.73 -13.79
CA CYS A 383 5.48 27.97 -14.99
C CYS A 383 5.89 26.53 -14.64
N GLU A 384 6.56 26.29 -13.50
CA GLU A 384 6.88 24.95 -13.02
C GLU A 384 5.61 24.15 -12.69
N MET A 385 4.63 24.76 -12.01
CA MET A 385 3.33 24.13 -11.73
C MET A 385 2.56 23.80 -13.01
N ALA A 386 2.57 24.70 -14.00
CA ALA A 386 1.95 24.47 -15.31
C ALA A 386 2.68 23.38 -16.11
N ARG A 387 4.02 23.31 -16.04
CA ARG A 387 4.79 22.20 -16.60
C ARG A 387 4.40 20.87 -15.93
N ASN A 388 4.30 20.85 -14.61
CA ASN A 388 3.89 19.66 -13.86
C ASN A 388 2.48 19.20 -14.26
N SER A 389 1.53 20.13 -14.47
CA SER A 389 0.18 19.75 -14.92
C SER A 389 0.19 19.08 -16.30
N VAL A 390 1.07 19.51 -17.23
CA VAL A 390 1.24 18.82 -18.52
C VAL A 390 1.76 17.40 -18.33
N LEU A 391 2.75 17.20 -17.45
CA LEU A 391 3.31 15.88 -17.17
C LEU A 391 2.29 14.94 -16.51
N GLN A 392 1.47 15.49 -15.61
CA GLN A 392 0.39 14.76 -14.94
C GLN A 392 -0.81 14.47 -15.85
N SER A 393 -0.94 15.17 -16.97
CA SER A 393 -2.09 15.05 -17.86
C SER A 393 -2.11 13.72 -18.61
N GLY A 394 -3.29 13.26 -19.02
CA GLY A 394 -3.42 12.07 -19.86
C GLY A 394 -3.49 12.36 -21.36
N PHE A 395 -2.91 13.47 -21.81
CA PHE A 395 -2.69 13.71 -23.25
C PHE A 395 -1.59 12.77 -23.79
N PRO A 396 -1.60 12.47 -25.11
CA PRO A 396 -0.53 11.67 -25.73
C PRO A 396 0.85 12.28 -25.52
N ASP A 397 1.87 11.44 -25.41
CA ASP A 397 3.24 11.89 -25.17
C ASP A 397 3.77 12.77 -26.31
N GLU A 398 3.32 12.56 -27.55
CA GLU A 398 3.66 13.42 -28.69
C GLU A 398 3.10 14.84 -28.52
N THR A 399 1.88 14.94 -27.98
CA THR A 399 1.25 16.23 -27.66
C THR A 399 2.00 16.94 -26.54
N LYS A 400 2.34 16.21 -25.47
CA LYS A 400 3.14 16.75 -24.37
C LYS A 400 4.52 17.21 -24.85
N ALA A 401 5.16 16.44 -25.72
CA ALA A 401 6.45 16.78 -26.29
C ALA A 401 6.39 18.04 -27.16
N ALA A 402 5.31 18.24 -27.91
CA ALA A 402 5.08 19.47 -28.66
C ALA A 402 4.93 20.70 -27.74
N TRP A 403 4.23 20.56 -26.61
CA TRP A 403 4.06 21.65 -25.65
C TRP A 403 5.34 21.96 -24.85
N LEU A 404 6.12 20.94 -24.48
CA LEU A 404 7.30 21.09 -23.63
C LEU A 404 8.62 21.22 -24.40
N GLY A 405 8.63 20.89 -25.69
CA GLY A 405 9.81 20.92 -26.55
C GLY A 405 10.74 19.73 -26.44
N CYS A 406 10.42 18.73 -25.63
CA CYS A 406 11.26 17.55 -25.40
C CYS A 406 10.42 16.28 -25.26
N SER A 407 11.00 15.13 -25.62
CA SER A 407 10.39 13.81 -25.44
C SER A 407 10.89 13.09 -24.18
N ASN A 408 12.09 13.41 -23.69
CA ASN A 408 12.58 12.92 -22.40
C ASN A 408 12.18 13.89 -21.28
N PHE A 409 10.95 13.72 -20.78
CA PHE A 409 10.37 14.63 -19.77
C PHE A 409 11.12 14.67 -18.43
N ALA A 410 11.88 13.61 -18.11
CA ALA A 410 12.64 13.48 -16.88
C ALA A 410 13.96 14.28 -16.94
N GLU A 411 14.67 14.17 -18.06
CA GLU A 411 16.01 14.74 -18.21
C GLU A 411 16.05 16.10 -18.90
N ASP A 412 15.05 16.40 -19.73
CA ASP A 412 15.09 17.57 -20.59
C ASP A 412 14.06 18.63 -20.21
N ASN A 413 14.43 19.86 -20.54
CA ASN A 413 13.55 21.01 -20.45
C ASN A 413 13.97 22.04 -21.50
N VAL A 414 13.01 22.55 -22.27
CA VAL A 414 13.23 23.60 -23.26
C VAL A 414 12.65 24.91 -22.73
N PRO A 415 13.48 25.82 -22.16
CA PRO A 415 12.98 27.02 -21.50
C PRO A 415 12.19 27.96 -22.41
N SER A 416 12.42 27.94 -23.73
CA SER A 416 11.65 28.76 -24.68
C SER A 416 10.20 28.33 -24.83
N LEU A 417 9.85 27.11 -24.42
CA LEU A 417 8.48 26.59 -24.44
C LEU A 417 7.89 26.46 -23.03
N SER A 418 8.64 25.88 -22.08
CA SER A 418 8.15 25.72 -20.71
C SER A 418 8.19 27.01 -19.89
N ASN A 419 9.03 27.97 -20.28
CA ASN A 419 9.37 29.17 -19.49
C ASN A 419 9.91 28.85 -18.09
N VAL A 420 10.37 27.60 -17.86
CA VAL A 420 11.05 27.17 -16.63
C VAL A 420 12.55 27.18 -16.89
N PRO A 421 13.37 27.88 -16.09
CA PRO A 421 14.82 27.86 -16.24
C PRO A 421 15.38 26.44 -16.11
N ALA A 422 16.34 26.08 -16.96
CA ALA A 422 17.01 24.78 -16.89
C ALA A 422 17.66 24.52 -15.51
N LEU A 423 18.15 25.58 -14.85
CA LEU A 423 18.69 25.51 -13.50
C LEU A 423 17.64 25.06 -12.47
N ARG A 424 16.38 25.50 -12.60
CA ARG A 424 15.29 25.10 -11.69
C ARG A 424 15.02 23.60 -11.81
N VAL A 425 14.94 23.08 -13.03
CA VAL A 425 14.71 21.65 -13.28
C VAL A 425 15.90 20.81 -12.81
N ARG A 426 17.14 21.27 -13.09
CA ARG A 426 18.36 20.61 -12.61
C ARG A 426 18.42 20.55 -11.08
N PHE A 427 18.08 21.64 -10.40
CA PHE A 427 18.00 21.68 -8.94
C PHE A 427 17.01 20.64 -8.40
N ARG A 428 15.78 20.59 -8.92
CA ARG A 428 14.77 19.59 -8.50
C ARG A 428 15.27 18.16 -8.67
N ARG A 429 15.88 17.86 -9.81
CA ARG A 429 16.45 16.54 -10.11
C ARG A 429 17.60 16.19 -9.19
N GLN A 430 18.52 17.12 -8.99
CA GLN A 430 19.69 16.91 -8.14
C GLN A 430 19.27 16.59 -6.71
N VAL A 431 18.39 17.40 -6.11
CA VAL A 431 17.90 17.16 -4.74
C VAL A 431 17.18 15.82 -4.65
N LEU A 432 16.32 15.49 -5.61
CA LEU A 432 15.65 14.18 -5.64
C LEU A 432 16.62 13.00 -5.75
N SER A 433 17.64 13.13 -6.58
CA SER A 433 18.69 12.12 -6.70
C SER A 433 19.53 11.99 -5.42
N GLU A 434 19.86 13.10 -4.75
CA GLU A 434 20.57 13.12 -3.47
C GLU A 434 19.77 12.42 -2.36
N GLU A 435 18.48 12.70 -2.27
CA GLU A 435 17.55 12.05 -1.32
C GLU A 435 17.46 10.54 -1.56
N LEU A 436 17.35 10.11 -2.82
CA LEU A 436 17.35 8.69 -3.18
C LEU A 436 18.71 8.02 -2.89
N LEU A 437 19.83 8.71 -3.14
CA LEU A 437 21.17 8.20 -2.84
C LEU A 437 21.37 8.04 -1.32
N MET A 438 20.93 9.01 -0.53
CA MET A 438 20.95 8.96 0.93
C MET A 438 20.25 7.69 1.45
N LEU A 439 19.06 7.38 0.93
CA LEU A 439 18.31 6.18 1.32
C LEU A 439 19.00 4.87 0.90
N SER A 440 19.80 4.90 -0.17
CA SER A 440 20.53 3.73 -0.65
C SER A 440 21.82 3.44 0.14
N GLY A 441 22.18 4.29 1.12
CA GLY A 441 23.42 4.16 1.91
C GLY A 441 24.71 4.41 1.11
N LYS A 442 24.60 4.89 -0.14
CA LYS A 442 25.75 5.23 -0.98
C LYS A 442 26.16 6.68 -0.72
N VAL A 443 27.28 6.86 -0.03
CA VAL A 443 27.96 8.17 0.03
C VAL A 443 28.44 8.54 -1.38
N SER A 444 28.21 9.78 -1.77
CA SER A 444 28.46 10.35 -3.10
C SER A 444 29.87 10.07 -3.62
N ASN A 445 29.98 9.19 -4.63
CA ASN A 445 30.99 9.29 -5.67
C ASN A 445 30.25 9.39 -7.00
N SER A 446 30.58 10.42 -7.77
CA SER A 446 29.70 11.14 -8.69
C SER A 446 29.42 10.47 -10.05
N GLU A 447 29.58 9.16 -10.24
CA GLU A 447 29.49 8.61 -11.61
C GLU A 447 28.73 7.28 -11.80
N ASP A 448 28.08 6.71 -10.78
CA ASP A 448 27.33 5.45 -10.98
C ASP A 448 25.94 5.45 -10.31
N VAL A 449 24.99 6.13 -10.96
CA VAL A 449 23.58 6.20 -10.54
C VAL A 449 22.70 5.45 -11.54
N GLY A 450 22.89 4.13 -11.67
CA GLY A 450 22.12 3.29 -12.59
C GLY A 450 21.67 2.00 -11.94
N GLY A 451 20.49 1.98 -11.30
CA GLY A 451 19.95 0.72 -10.78
C GLY A 451 18.59 0.89 -10.09
N ILE A 452 18.61 1.31 -8.82
CA ILE A 452 17.40 1.43 -7.99
C ILE A 452 16.75 2.82 -8.10
N CYS A 453 17.55 3.90 -8.12
CA CYS A 453 17.05 5.26 -8.30
C CYS A 453 16.25 5.42 -9.61
N SER A 454 16.71 4.78 -10.70
CA SER A 454 16.00 4.85 -11.99
C SER A 454 14.68 4.08 -12.01
N VAL A 455 14.42 3.17 -11.07
CA VAL A 455 13.14 2.45 -10.96
C VAL A 455 12.14 3.23 -10.10
N LEU A 456 12.61 3.93 -9.06
CA LEU A 456 11.76 4.76 -8.21
C LEU A 456 11.31 6.06 -8.90
N LEU A 457 12.13 6.61 -9.81
CA LEU A 457 11.85 7.80 -10.61
C LEU A 457 10.90 7.59 -11.80
N MET A 458 10.49 6.34 -12.06
CA MET A 458 9.61 6.00 -13.18
C MET A 458 8.15 5.96 -12.75
N SER A 459 7.24 6.44 -13.61
CA SER A 459 5.81 6.17 -13.45
C SER A 459 5.56 4.66 -13.39
N PRO A 460 4.48 4.17 -12.75
CA PRO A 460 4.15 2.74 -12.72
C PRO A 460 4.17 2.08 -14.11
N THR A 461 3.71 2.80 -15.14
CA THR A 461 3.71 2.40 -16.55
C THR A 461 5.12 2.35 -17.15
N SER A 462 5.97 3.32 -16.83
CA SER A 462 7.37 3.37 -17.30
C SER A 462 8.25 2.34 -16.60
N ARG A 463 8.02 2.07 -15.31
CA ARG A 463 8.66 0.96 -14.57
C ARG A 463 8.46 -0.36 -15.30
N ARG A 464 7.25 -0.58 -15.82
CA ARG A 464 6.89 -1.79 -16.55
C ARG A 464 7.57 -1.92 -17.91
N LYS A 465 7.61 -0.84 -18.72
CA LYS A 465 8.31 -0.86 -20.02
C LYS A 465 9.80 -1.22 -19.91
N ARG A 466 10.45 -0.81 -18.81
CA ARG A 466 11.86 -1.15 -18.53
C ARG A 466 12.04 -2.56 -17.98
N LEU A 467 11.02 -3.14 -17.35
CA LEU A 467 10.98 -4.55 -16.96
C LEU A 467 10.68 -5.48 -18.15
N GLU A 468 10.17 -4.95 -19.26
CA GLU A 468 9.87 -5.71 -20.49
C GLU A 468 11.01 -5.69 -21.53
N GLY A 469 12.11 -4.94 -21.31
CA GLY A 469 13.25 -4.82 -22.22
C GLY A 469 14.55 -5.42 -21.66
N ASP A 470 15.03 -6.50 -22.29
CA ASP A 470 16.36 -7.13 -22.22
C ASP A 470 17.26 -6.75 -21.02
N ALA A 471 16.85 -7.08 -19.80
CA ALA A 471 17.71 -7.08 -18.60
C ALA A 471 17.14 -7.94 -17.44
N LEU A 472 16.49 -9.07 -17.74
CA LEU A 472 16.00 -10.04 -16.76
C LEU A 472 16.62 -11.41 -17.01
N GLU A 473 17.92 -11.53 -16.78
CA GLU A 473 18.53 -12.82 -16.41
C GLU A 473 19.38 -12.74 -15.12
N ASP A 474 19.89 -11.57 -14.70
CA ASP A 474 20.90 -11.52 -13.61
C ASP A 474 20.50 -10.82 -12.30
N ALA A 475 19.27 -10.34 -12.11
CA ALA A 475 18.91 -9.59 -10.90
C ALA A 475 18.06 -10.35 -9.85
N PHE A 476 17.43 -11.47 -10.22
CA PHE A 476 16.58 -12.25 -9.30
C PHE A 476 16.51 -13.74 -9.66
N MET A 477 17.65 -14.42 -9.83
CA MET A 477 17.75 -15.88 -9.70
C MET A 477 19.21 -16.25 -9.37
N PRO A 478 19.50 -17.02 -8.30
CA PRO A 478 20.67 -17.90 -8.31
C PRO A 478 20.40 -19.01 -9.33
N SER A 479 21.35 -19.21 -10.23
CA SER A 479 21.31 -20.17 -11.32
C SER A 479 21.09 -21.62 -10.85
N GLY A 480 20.13 -22.31 -11.48
CA GLY A 480 19.85 -23.74 -11.24
C GLY A 480 18.64 -24.30 -11.99
N THR A 481 18.76 -24.43 -13.32
CA THR A 481 18.02 -25.34 -14.23
C THR A 481 16.48 -25.33 -14.29
N THR A 482 15.91 -24.66 -15.29
CA THR A 482 15.21 -25.27 -16.46
C THR A 482 14.69 -24.18 -17.42
N SER A 483 15.12 -24.23 -18.67
CA SER A 483 14.75 -23.29 -19.75
C SER A 483 13.65 -23.89 -20.61
N MET A 484 12.63 -23.09 -20.98
CA MET A 484 11.83 -23.29 -22.20
C MET A 484 11.87 -22.02 -23.04
N THR A 485 12.71 -22.05 -24.08
CA THR A 485 12.74 -21.06 -25.16
C THR A 485 11.73 -21.41 -26.25
N LEU A 486 10.97 -20.42 -26.72
CA LEU A 486 10.33 -20.45 -28.04
C LEU A 486 11.20 -19.64 -29.04
N PRO A 487 11.35 -20.09 -30.30
CA PRO A 487 12.39 -19.59 -31.19
C PRO A 487 12.08 -18.19 -31.75
N ARG A 488 13.08 -17.29 -31.71
CA ARG A 488 13.08 -16.02 -32.43
C ARG A 488 13.09 -16.28 -33.94
N VAL A 489 12.08 -15.81 -34.66
CA VAL A 489 12.08 -15.76 -36.13
C VAL A 489 12.86 -14.52 -36.57
N ALA A 490 13.99 -14.74 -37.24
CA ALA A 490 14.77 -13.71 -37.89
C ALA A 490 14.00 -13.11 -39.07
N ALA A 491 14.00 -11.78 -39.18
CA ALA A 491 13.46 -11.07 -40.33
C ALA A 491 14.31 -11.33 -41.58
N LEU A 492 13.68 -11.72 -42.69
CA LEU A 492 14.20 -11.56 -44.04
C LEU A 492 13.06 -11.24 -45.04
N PRO A 493 13.37 -10.57 -46.17
CA PRO A 493 12.45 -9.70 -46.89
C PRO A 493 11.76 -10.39 -48.08
N GLY A 494 10.64 -9.82 -48.53
CA GLY A 494 10.11 -10.04 -49.88
C GLY A 494 8.71 -10.65 -49.94
N GLU A 495 7.91 -10.05 -50.81
CA GLU A 495 6.54 -10.42 -51.20
C GLU A 495 6.42 -11.87 -51.70
N ALA A 496 5.38 -12.60 -51.27
CA ALA A 496 4.59 -13.52 -52.10
C ALA A 496 3.41 -14.12 -51.32
N THR A 497 2.33 -14.35 -52.07
CA THR A 497 0.96 -14.64 -51.64
C THR A 497 0.70 -16.05 -51.08
N TYR A 498 -0.32 -16.12 -50.24
CA TYR A 498 -0.93 -17.30 -49.62
C TYR A 498 -1.58 -18.23 -50.68
N GLY A 499 -1.05 -19.44 -50.86
CA GLY A 499 -1.66 -20.48 -51.70
C GLY A 499 -0.67 -21.60 -52.04
N ASP A 500 -1.10 -22.85 -51.88
CA ASP A 500 -0.46 -24.07 -52.43
C ASP A 500 0.80 -24.63 -51.74
N ALA A 501 0.73 -25.00 -50.47
CA ALA A 501 1.74 -25.90 -49.88
C ALA A 501 1.26 -26.82 -48.74
N PHE A 502 0.12 -27.52 -48.87
CA PHE A 502 -0.18 -28.67 -48.01
C PHE A 502 -0.87 -29.81 -48.78
N LYS A 503 -0.07 -30.59 -49.51
CA LYS A 503 -0.40 -32.00 -49.82
C LYS A 503 0.67 -32.88 -49.21
N GLY A 504 0.25 -33.76 -48.29
CA GLY A 504 0.94 -35.01 -48.01
C GLY A 504 1.91 -35.04 -46.83
N LYS A 505 1.53 -34.55 -45.64
CA LYS A 505 2.07 -35.06 -44.36
C LYS A 505 0.97 -35.00 -43.30
N GLY A 506 0.57 -36.16 -42.77
CA GLY A 506 -0.56 -36.34 -41.86
C GLY A 506 -0.38 -35.68 -40.48
N ILE A 507 -0.46 -34.35 -40.44
CA ILE A 507 -0.60 -33.55 -39.23
C ILE A 507 -2.08 -33.16 -39.13
N LYS A 508 -2.75 -33.54 -38.05
CA LYS A 508 -4.09 -33.01 -37.74
C LYS A 508 -3.96 -31.50 -37.49
N PRO A 509 -4.74 -30.63 -38.16
CA PRO A 509 -4.71 -29.20 -37.89
C PRO A 509 -5.14 -28.93 -36.44
N VAL A 510 -4.35 -28.11 -35.74
CA VAL A 510 -4.77 -27.45 -34.50
C VAL A 510 -5.96 -26.55 -34.85
N PRO A 511 -7.06 -26.56 -34.09
CA PRO A 511 -8.22 -25.75 -34.42
C PRO A 511 -7.87 -24.27 -34.35
N LEU A 512 -8.22 -23.54 -35.42
CA LEU A 512 -8.34 -22.09 -35.41
C LEU A 512 -9.16 -21.69 -34.18
N LEU A 513 -8.61 -20.77 -33.37
CA LEU A 513 -9.32 -20.14 -32.26
C LEU A 513 -10.67 -19.62 -32.76
N GLU A 514 -11.76 -20.22 -32.28
CA GLU A 514 -13.12 -19.75 -32.55
C GLU A 514 -13.28 -18.30 -32.06
N PRO A 515 -14.15 -17.51 -32.72
CA PRO A 515 -14.46 -16.15 -32.28
C PRO A 515 -14.98 -16.15 -30.84
N LEU A 516 -14.36 -15.33 -29.99
CA LEU A 516 -14.81 -15.07 -28.61
C LEU A 516 -16.23 -14.47 -28.65
N THR A 517 -17.22 -15.28 -28.29
CA THR A 517 -18.62 -14.86 -28.19
C THR A 517 -18.86 -14.02 -26.92
N THR A 518 -19.90 -13.19 -26.93
CA THR A 518 -20.34 -12.38 -25.78
C THR A 518 -20.57 -13.21 -24.53
N ASP A 519 -20.97 -14.48 -24.67
CA ASP A 519 -21.11 -15.43 -23.56
C ASP A 519 -19.76 -15.88 -22.99
N LYS A 520 -18.72 -16.08 -23.82
CA LYS A 520 -17.36 -16.37 -23.36
C LYS A 520 -16.73 -15.14 -22.69
N ILE A 521 -17.05 -13.93 -23.13
CA ILE A 521 -16.61 -12.67 -22.50
C ILE A 521 -17.37 -12.45 -21.18
N THR A 522 -18.67 -12.71 -21.13
CA THR A 522 -19.46 -12.68 -19.89
C THR A 522 -19.01 -13.79 -18.94
N GLN A 523 -18.59 -14.96 -19.41
CA GLN A 523 -17.93 -16.00 -18.61
C GLN A 523 -16.49 -15.66 -18.25
N LEU A 524 -15.78 -14.82 -19.00
CA LEU A 524 -14.45 -14.28 -18.66
C LEU A 524 -14.55 -13.09 -17.72
N LEU A 525 -15.67 -12.38 -17.66
CA LEU A 525 -15.93 -11.24 -16.75
C LEU A 525 -16.63 -11.69 -15.45
N ARG A 526 -17.58 -12.62 -15.53
CA ARG A 526 -17.97 -13.49 -14.40
C ARG A 526 -16.82 -14.39 -14.01
N GLY A 527 -15.96 -14.69 -14.98
CA GLY A 527 -14.64 -15.24 -14.83
C GLY A 527 -13.72 -14.25 -14.15
N VAL A 528 -13.71 -12.95 -14.38
CA VAL A 528 -12.91 -11.99 -13.56
C VAL A 528 -13.51 -11.83 -12.16
N ALA A 529 -14.79 -12.18 -11.98
CA ALA A 529 -15.42 -12.44 -10.68
C ALA A 529 -15.21 -13.88 -10.14
N ARG A 530 -14.52 -14.77 -10.87
CA ARG A 530 -14.17 -16.17 -10.50
C ARG A 530 -12.74 -16.61 -10.88
N PHE A 531 -11.89 -15.68 -11.33
CA PHE A 531 -10.51 -15.85 -11.75
C PHE A 531 -9.71 -15.12 -10.67
N ALA A 532 -9.77 -15.70 -9.48
CA ALA A 532 -8.52 -16.17 -8.90
C ALA A 532 -7.85 -17.04 -9.98
N PRO A 533 -6.58 -16.84 -10.31
CA PRO A 533 -5.95 -17.59 -11.39
C PRO A 533 -6.10 -19.09 -11.14
N GLU A 534 -6.90 -19.79 -11.95
CA GLU A 534 -6.76 -21.24 -12.10
C GLU A 534 -5.57 -21.49 -13.04
N GLN A 535 -4.39 -21.41 -12.41
CA GLN A 535 -3.23 -22.25 -12.63
C GLN A 535 -2.68 -22.55 -11.23
N PRO A 536 -2.40 -23.82 -10.93
CA PRO A 536 -3.29 -24.68 -10.16
C PRO A 536 -3.49 -24.17 -8.71
N SER A 537 -4.73 -24.10 -8.22
CA SER A 537 -4.94 -24.09 -6.78
C SER A 537 -4.62 -25.50 -6.28
N LEU A 538 -3.76 -25.62 -5.30
CA LEU A 538 -3.88 -26.74 -4.39
C LEU A 538 -4.08 -26.10 -3.03
N SER A 539 -5.34 -26.00 -2.60
CA SER A 539 -5.71 -26.42 -1.26
C SER A 539 -6.62 -27.62 -1.45
N MET A 540 -6.05 -28.81 -1.35
CA MET A 540 -6.79 -30.05 -1.62
C MET A 540 -7.64 -30.50 -0.43
N ALA A 541 -7.67 -29.75 0.69
CA ALA A 541 -8.65 -29.95 1.76
C ALA A 541 -9.06 -28.66 2.48
N SER A 542 -9.99 -28.77 3.44
CA SER A 542 -10.48 -27.63 4.24
C SER A 542 -11.02 -28.07 5.62
N PRO A 543 -10.65 -27.36 6.71
CA PRO A 543 -11.32 -27.43 8.00
C PRO A 543 -12.48 -26.45 8.16
N GLY A 544 -13.47 -26.83 8.95
CA GLY A 544 -14.48 -25.96 9.52
C GLY A 544 -14.56 -26.13 11.03
N GLN A 545 -14.53 -25.03 11.77
CA GLN A 545 -14.74 -25.02 13.22
C GLN A 545 -16.24 -24.95 13.51
N VAL A 546 -16.73 -25.86 14.34
CA VAL A 546 -18.14 -25.95 14.73
C VAL A 546 -18.37 -25.08 15.98
N ALA A 547 -19.61 -24.66 16.21
CA ALA A 547 -19.97 -23.71 17.27
C ALA A 547 -19.61 -24.18 18.71
N ASP A 548 -19.34 -25.46 18.91
CA ASP A 548 -18.90 -26.05 20.18
C ASP A 548 -17.37 -26.01 20.39
N GLY A 549 -16.61 -25.48 19.42
CA GLY A 549 -15.16 -25.35 19.49
C GLY A 549 -14.38 -26.57 18.99
N SER A 550 -15.06 -27.55 18.38
CA SER A 550 -14.44 -28.67 17.66
C SER A 550 -14.14 -28.34 16.18
N VAL A 551 -13.24 -29.08 15.54
CA VAL A 551 -12.88 -28.88 14.12
C VAL A 551 -13.17 -30.13 13.29
N VAL A 552 -13.87 -29.95 12.17
CA VAL A 552 -14.17 -31.00 11.19
C VAL A 552 -13.44 -30.71 9.89
N THR A 553 -12.84 -31.72 9.27
CA THR A 553 -12.08 -31.55 8.01
C THR A 553 -12.69 -32.37 6.89
N TRP A 554 -12.64 -31.85 5.67
CA TRP A 554 -13.04 -32.58 4.47
C TRP A 554 -12.17 -32.21 3.27
N GLY A 555 -12.03 -33.13 2.33
CA GLY A 555 -11.16 -32.99 1.16
C GLY A 555 -10.16 -34.15 1.06
N ASP A 556 -9.13 -33.96 0.23
CA ASP A 556 -8.08 -34.93 -0.06
C ASP A 556 -7.31 -35.33 1.20
N ALA A 557 -7.14 -36.65 1.39
CA ALA A 557 -6.62 -37.22 2.62
C ALA A 557 -5.16 -36.83 2.90
N ASP A 558 -4.37 -36.60 1.85
CA ASP A 558 -2.93 -36.36 1.94
C ASP A 558 -2.60 -34.87 2.14
N HIS A 559 -3.59 -33.98 1.99
CA HIS A 559 -3.43 -32.52 2.02
C HIS A 559 -4.36 -31.86 3.04
N GLY A 560 -4.58 -32.53 4.18
CA GLY A 560 -5.29 -31.98 5.34
C GLY A 560 -6.78 -32.31 5.45
N GLY A 561 -7.32 -33.14 4.55
CA GLY A 561 -8.72 -33.59 4.57
C GLY A 561 -8.94 -34.71 5.57
N ASN A 562 -7.89 -35.45 5.90
CA ASN A 562 -7.87 -36.45 6.95
C ASN A 562 -7.18 -35.92 8.22
N SER A 563 -7.97 -35.49 9.20
CA SER A 563 -7.48 -35.07 10.52
C SER A 563 -7.47 -36.19 11.57
N SER A 564 -7.71 -37.44 11.18
CA SER A 564 -7.94 -38.56 12.13
C SER A 564 -6.80 -38.77 13.13
N ALA A 565 -5.56 -38.45 12.75
CA ALA A 565 -4.37 -38.56 13.60
C ALA A 565 -4.31 -37.50 14.72
N VAL A 566 -4.95 -36.34 14.51
CA VAL A 566 -5.00 -35.21 15.45
C VAL A 566 -6.41 -34.93 15.98
N ALA A 567 -7.40 -35.76 15.60
CA ALA A 567 -8.80 -35.62 15.96
C ALA A 567 -9.07 -35.48 17.48
N PRO A 568 -8.38 -36.22 18.39
CA PRO A 568 -8.56 -36.01 19.83
C PRO A 568 -8.15 -34.61 20.30
N LEU A 569 -7.19 -33.97 19.63
CA LEU A 569 -6.68 -32.65 19.96
C LEU A 569 -7.55 -31.52 19.38
N LEU A 570 -8.34 -31.82 18.36
CA LEU A 570 -9.27 -30.92 17.67
C LEU A 570 -10.72 -31.04 18.18
N ALA A 571 -10.98 -31.89 19.18
CA ALA A 571 -12.33 -32.19 19.68
C ALA A 571 -12.94 -31.07 20.53
N GLU A 572 -12.13 -30.22 21.18
CA GLU A 572 -12.59 -29.10 22.00
C GLU A 572 -11.51 -28.04 22.19
N GLY A 573 -11.95 -26.82 22.50
CA GLY A 573 -11.07 -25.74 22.91
C GLY A 573 -10.26 -25.11 21.78
N VAL A 574 -10.58 -25.36 20.51
CA VAL A 574 -10.02 -24.60 19.38
C VAL A 574 -10.68 -23.22 19.36
N VAL A 575 -9.90 -22.16 19.17
CA VAL A 575 -10.38 -20.77 19.06
C VAL A 575 -10.15 -20.19 17.67
N GLN A 576 -9.21 -20.73 16.90
CA GLN A 576 -8.92 -20.27 15.55
C GLN A 576 -8.30 -21.40 14.71
N VAL A 577 -8.70 -21.52 13.45
CA VAL A 577 -8.07 -22.42 12.48
C VAL A 577 -7.59 -21.61 11.28
N CYS A 578 -6.38 -21.90 10.84
CA CYS A 578 -5.66 -21.24 9.77
C CYS A 578 -5.17 -22.30 8.79
N GLY A 579 -5.18 -22.02 7.49
CA GLY A 579 -4.72 -22.95 6.47
C GLY A 579 -3.93 -22.26 5.38
N ASN A 580 -3.07 -23.02 4.71
CA ASN A 580 -2.47 -22.65 3.44
C ASN A 580 -2.82 -23.73 2.39
N GLY A 581 -2.16 -23.67 1.23
CA GLY A 581 -2.42 -24.60 0.13
C GLY A 581 -2.13 -26.08 0.43
N GLU A 582 -1.30 -26.35 1.42
CA GLU A 582 -0.80 -27.70 1.68
C GLU A 582 -1.13 -28.17 3.11
N ALA A 583 -1.19 -27.26 4.10
CA ALA A 583 -1.39 -27.59 5.52
C ALA A 583 -2.30 -26.64 6.29
N PHE A 584 -2.77 -27.11 7.45
CA PHE A 584 -3.66 -26.45 8.41
C PHE A 584 -3.03 -26.36 9.80
N ALA A 585 -3.48 -25.39 10.59
CA ALA A 585 -3.06 -25.11 11.95
C ALA A 585 -4.28 -24.65 12.77
N ALA A 586 -4.44 -25.13 13.98
CA ALA A 586 -5.50 -24.77 14.91
C ALA A 586 -4.88 -24.25 16.21
N ILE A 587 -5.30 -23.07 16.67
CA ILE A 587 -4.91 -22.48 17.95
C ILE A 587 -6.00 -22.82 18.96
N LYS A 588 -5.59 -23.29 20.13
CA LYS A 588 -6.48 -23.61 21.25
C LYS A 588 -6.55 -22.47 22.25
N ALA A 589 -7.63 -22.43 23.03
CA ALA A 589 -7.91 -21.39 24.03
C ALA A 589 -6.84 -21.32 25.14
N ASP A 590 -6.09 -22.40 25.34
CA ASP A 590 -4.95 -22.49 26.25
C ASP A 590 -3.62 -22.00 25.62
N GLY A 591 -3.65 -21.53 24.37
CA GLY A 591 -2.50 -21.05 23.62
C GLY A 591 -1.72 -22.11 22.86
N SER A 592 -2.07 -23.39 22.97
CA SER A 592 -1.40 -24.47 22.22
C SER A 592 -1.81 -24.50 20.74
N VAL A 593 -0.94 -24.99 19.86
CA VAL A 593 -1.14 -25.01 18.39
C VAL A 593 -1.03 -26.43 17.84
N VAL A 594 -1.98 -26.83 16.99
CA VAL A 594 -2.09 -28.17 16.39
C VAL A 594 -2.12 -28.06 14.87
N THR A 595 -1.23 -28.72 14.12
CA THR A 595 -1.13 -28.61 12.65
C THR A 595 -1.32 -29.95 11.91
N TRP A 596 -1.80 -29.94 10.66
CA TRP A 596 -1.95 -31.14 9.79
C TRP A 596 -2.06 -30.81 8.28
N GLY A 597 -1.56 -31.66 7.37
CA GLY A 597 -1.53 -31.49 5.88
C GLY A 597 -0.12 -31.67 5.26
N ASP A 598 0.06 -31.42 3.95
CA ASP A 598 1.31 -31.62 3.18
C ASP A 598 2.40 -30.60 3.58
N ALA A 599 3.60 -31.11 3.77
CA ALA A 599 4.54 -30.60 4.76
C ALA A 599 5.79 -29.98 4.11
N ASP A 600 5.89 -28.65 4.12
CA ASP A 600 7.11 -27.85 4.34
C ASP A 600 6.80 -26.37 4.03
N HIS A 601 6.77 -25.40 4.94
CA HIS A 601 7.92 -24.81 5.65
C HIS A 601 7.43 -24.09 6.93
N GLY A 602 6.98 -24.84 7.95
CA GLY A 602 6.60 -24.24 9.23
C GLY A 602 7.82 -23.66 9.95
N VAL A 603 8.05 -22.35 9.84
CA VAL A 603 9.18 -21.73 10.55
C VAL A 603 8.94 -21.83 12.06
N VAL A 604 9.80 -22.57 12.76
CA VAL A 604 9.72 -22.83 14.21
C VAL A 604 10.45 -21.75 15.00
N GLN A 605 11.56 -21.23 14.46
CA GLN A 605 12.38 -20.20 15.12
C GLN A 605 13.11 -19.32 14.08
N VAL A 606 13.27 -18.03 14.36
CA VAL A 606 14.07 -17.09 13.55
C VAL A 606 15.09 -16.39 14.44
N CYS A 607 16.32 -16.23 13.96
CA CYS A 607 17.41 -15.55 14.65
C CYS A 607 18.16 -14.61 13.69
N GLY A 608 18.69 -13.49 14.19
CA GLY A 608 19.38 -12.47 13.39
C GLY A 608 20.75 -12.10 13.95
N THR A 609 21.68 -11.76 13.06
CA THR A 609 22.93 -11.06 13.34
C THR A 609 22.82 -9.61 12.86
N SER A 610 23.86 -8.78 13.04
CA SER A 610 23.84 -7.38 12.57
C SER A 610 23.73 -7.24 11.05
N PHE A 611 23.97 -8.31 10.29
CA PHE A 611 23.95 -8.25 8.82
C PHE A 611 23.32 -9.48 8.14
N ALA A 612 22.83 -10.50 8.86
CA ALA A 612 22.20 -11.69 8.29
C ALA A 612 21.09 -12.27 9.19
N PHE A 613 20.25 -13.13 8.62
CA PHE A 613 19.14 -13.81 9.32
C PHE A 613 19.18 -15.31 9.05
N THR A 614 18.62 -16.09 9.98
CA THR A 614 18.44 -17.54 9.85
C THR A 614 17.09 -17.99 10.42
N ALA A 615 16.52 -19.06 9.86
CA ALA A 615 15.26 -19.65 10.31
C ALA A 615 15.30 -21.18 10.32
N ILE A 616 14.74 -21.80 11.36
CA ILE A 616 14.45 -23.24 11.47
C ILE A 616 13.08 -23.50 10.86
N LYS A 617 12.97 -24.48 9.97
CA LYS A 617 11.72 -24.95 9.36
C LYS A 617 11.13 -26.14 10.14
N ALA A 618 9.89 -26.53 9.86
CA ALA A 618 9.17 -27.54 10.62
C ALA A 618 9.75 -28.94 10.45
N ASN A 619 10.43 -29.17 9.32
CA ASN A 619 11.27 -30.35 9.09
C ASN A 619 12.63 -30.27 9.82
N SER A 620 12.81 -29.34 10.75
CA SER A 620 14.05 -29.12 11.50
C SER A 620 15.26 -28.79 10.61
N SER A 621 15.03 -28.20 9.43
CA SER A 621 16.11 -27.70 8.55
C SER A 621 16.32 -26.19 8.68
N VAL A 622 17.47 -25.67 8.25
CA VAL A 622 17.82 -24.25 8.38
C VAL A 622 17.96 -23.55 7.03
N VAL A 623 17.46 -22.32 6.96
CA VAL A 623 17.73 -21.38 5.86
C VAL A 623 18.38 -20.10 6.40
N THR A 624 19.29 -19.49 5.64
CA THR A 624 19.94 -18.21 6.00
C THR A 624 19.90 -17.24 4.83
N TRP A 625 19.76 -15.93 5.09
CA TRP A 625 19.81 -14.88 4.07
C TRP A 625 20.46 -13.59 4.63
N GLY A 626 20.97 -12.71 3.76
CA GLY A 626 21.66 -11.46 4.16
C GLY A 626 23.14 -11.41 3.76
N GLY A 627 23.97 -10.69 4.51
CA GLY A 627 25.37 -10.41 4.20
C GLY A 627 26.30 -11.63 4.31
N ALA A 628 27.04 -11.92 3.22
CA ALA A 628 27.88 -13.12 3.07
C ALA A 628 28.93 -13.29 4.17
N TYR A 629 29.49 -12.19 4.67
CA TYR A 629 30.53 -12.17 5.70
C TYR A 629 30.01 -12.25 7.15
N SER A 630 28.69 -12.37 7.34
CA SER A 630 28.05 -12.31 8.66
C SER A 630 26.99 -13.40 8.87
N GLY A 631 27.10 -14.51 8.13
CA GLY A 631 26.29 -15.72 8.37
C GLY A 631 25.42 -16.20 7.21
N SER A 632 25.32 -15.49 6.08
CA SER A 632 24.51 -15.96 4.93
C SER A 632 25.24 -16.92 3.99
N ASN A 633 26.57 -16.96 4.02
CA ASN A 633 27.34 -18.01 3.34
C ASN A 633 27.49 -19.23 4.25
N TYR A 634 26.46 -20.08 4.27
CA TYR A 634 26.42 -21.36 4.99
C TYR A 634 26.65 -22.57 4.06
N SER A 635 27.00 -22.33 2.79
CA SER A 635 27.11 -23.39 1.75
C SER A 635 27.99 -24.57 2.16
N ALA A 636 29.08 -24.32 2.91
CA ALA A 636 29.99 -25.35 3.41
C ALA A 636 29.37 -26.26 4.49
N ILE A 637 28.35 -25.78 5.20
CA ILE A 637 27.68 -26.50 6.29
C ILE A 637 26.21 -26.80 6.00
N ALA A 638 25.68 -26.36 4.86
CA ALA A 638 24.30 -26.59 4.43
C ALA A 638 23.88 -28.07 4.50
N PRO A 639 24.73 -29.05 4.10
CA PRO A 639 24.39 -30.47 4.23
C PRO A 639 24.19 -30.94 5.69
N LEU A 640 24.73 -30.22 6.67
CA LEU A 640 24.60 -30.55 8.09
C LEU A 640 23.32 -29.96 8.71
N LEU A 641 22.63 -29.06 8.00
CA LEU A 641 21.44 -28.35 8.49
C LEU A 641 20.19 -28.63 7.65
N THR A 642 20.17 -29.74 6.91
CA THR A 642 19.01 -30.15 6.11
C THR A 642 17.91 -30.82 6.92
N GLU A 643 18.19 -31.22 8.16
CA GLU A 643 17.24 -31.81 9.12
C GLU A 643 17.82 -31.84 10.55
N GLY A 644 16.97 -32.07 11.53
CA GLY A 644 17.35 -32.35 12.92
C GLY A 644 17.92 -31.17 13.71
N VAL A 645 17.64 -29.92 13.31
CA VAL A 645 17.93 -28.70 14.08
C VAL A 645 16.75 -28.36 15.01
N ASP A 646 17.05 -28.21 16.30
CA ASP A 646 16.10 -27.91 17.37
C ASP A 646 16.08 -26.42 17.73
N GLN A 647 17.26 -25.79 17.86
CA GLN A 647 17.38 -24.38 18.24
C GLN A 647 18.49 -23.66 17.48
N VAL A 648 18.35 -22.33 17.30
CA VAL A 648 19.39 -21.48 16.70
C VAL A 648 19.60 -20.20 17.50
N SER A 649 20.87 -19.83 17.72
CA SER A 649 21.30 -18.61 18.40
C SER A 649 22.33 -17.86 17.57
N GLY A 650 22.42 -16.54 17.75
CA GLY A 650 23.26 -15.64 16.95
C GLY A 650 24.10 -14.68 17.79
N THR A 651 25.20 -14.21 17.20
CA THR A 651 26.04 -13.09 17.65
C THR A 651 25.98 -11.94 16.63
N ILE A 652 26.85 -10.92 16.73
CA ILE A 652 26.96 -9.86 15.71
C ILE A 652 27.28 -10.42 14.31
N GLY A 653 27.95 -11.58 14.23
CA GLY A 653 28.48 -12.09 12.96
C GLY A 653 28.49 -13.60 12.76
N ALA A 654 27.98 -14.40 13.72
CA ALA A 654 27.95 -15.86 13.62
C ALA A 654 26.64 -16.43 14.17
N PHE A 655 26.39 -17.70 13.84
CA PHE A 655 25.26 -18.48 14.32
C PHE A 655 25.75 -19.82 14.88
N ALA A 656 24.96 -20.37 15.82
CA ALA A 656 25.11 -21.70 16.39
C ALA A 656 23.74 -22.38 16.42
N ALA A 657 23.65 -23.59 15.87
CA ALA A 657 22.45 -24.42 15.85
C ALA A 657 22.64 -25.65 16.72
N ILE A 658 21.69 -25.92 17.61
CA ILE A 658 21.58 -27.16 18.38
C ILE A 658 20.77 -28.15 17.56
N LYS A 659 21.26 -29.38 17.45
CA LYS A 659 20.55 -30.47 16.82
C LYS A 659 19.75 -31.29 17.83
N ALA A 660 18.77 -32.05 17.36
CA ALA A 660 17.93 -32.92 18.16
C ALA A 660 18.73 -34.02 18.91
N ASP A 661 19.92 -34.36 18.44
CA ASP A 661 20.87 -35.26 19.13
C ASP A 661 21.72 -34.54 20.20
N GLY A 662 21.51 -33.24 20.42
CA GLY A 662 22.26 -32.41 21.35
C GLY A 662 23.64 -32.00 20.84
N SER A 663 23.96 -32.21 19.56
CA SER A 663 25.18 -31.68 18.92
C SER A 663 25.02 -30.22 18.48
N VAL A 664 26.12 -29.49 18.33
CA VAL A 664 26.09 -28.07 17.91
C VAL A 664 26.86 -27.84 16.61
N VAL A 665 26.23 -27.11 15.68
CA VAL A 665 26.84 -26.69 14.41
C VAL A 665 26.97 -25.17 14.39
N THR A 666 28.16 -24.63 14.11
CA THR A 666 28.42 -23.18 14.08
C THR A 666 28.85 -22.69 12.70
N TRP A 667 28.45 -21.48 12.30
CA TRP A 667 28.89 -20.85 11.04
C TRP A 667 28.91 -19.32 11.12
N GLY A 668 29.49 -18.66 10.12
CA GLY A 668 29.67 -17.21 10.06
C GLY A 668 31.11 -16.78 10.42
N ARG A 669 31.29 -15.57 10.95
CA ARG A 669 32.62 -15.02 11.28
C ARG A 669 33.32 -15.86 12.34
N ALA A 670 34.52 -16.35 12.02
CA ALA A 670 35.34 -17.14 12.93
C ALA A 670 35.59 -16.42 14.28
N ASN A 671 35.93 -15.13 14.24
CA ASN A 671 36.21 -14.31 15.42
C ASN A 671 34.96 -13.83 16.18
N SER A 672 33.77 -14.25 15.75
CA SER A 672 32.49 -13.89 16.38
C SER A 672 31.68 -15.13 16.80
N GLY A 673 32.33 -16.30 16.90
CA GLY A 673 31.69 -17.54 17.35
C GLY A 673 31.49 -18.60 16.26
N GLY A 674 31.79 -18.30 15.00
CA GLY A 674 31.63 -19.22 13.88
C GLY A 674 32.64 -20.39 13.86
N ASN A 675 33.73 -20.27 14.62
CA ASN A 675 34.73 -21.33 14.80
C ASN A 675 34.68 -21.92 16.22
N SER A 676 34.13 -23.14 16.33
CA SER A 676 34.03 -23.92 17.57
C SER A 676 35.05 -25.07 17.68
N SER A 677 36.01 -25.16 16.76
CA SER A 677 36.97 -26.29 16.67
C SER A 677 37.72 -26.61 17.97
N ALA A 678 38.05 -25.59 18.77
CA ALA A 678 38.74 -25.77 20.05
C ALA A 678 37.91 -26.53 21.10
N VAL A 679 36.59 -26.53 20.96
CA VAL A 679 35.63 -27.17 21.88
C VAL A 679 34.76 -28.20 21.19
N ALA A 680 35.05 -28.57 19.93
CA ALA A 680 34.17 -29.42 19.12
C ALA A 680 33.86 -30.78 19.78
N ALA A 681 34.85 -31.39 20.46
CA ALA A 681 34.66 -32.65 21.19
C ALA A 681 33.69 -32.54 22.37
N LEU A 682 33.43 -31.33 22.88
CA LEU A 682 32.49 -31.08 23.95
C LEU A 682 31.09 -30.75 23.43
N LEU A 683 30.93 -30.52 22.12
CA LEU A 683 29.70 -30.10 21.47
C LEU A 683 29.07 -31.20 20.58
N THR A 684 29.52 -32.44 20.72
CA THR A 684 29.03 -33.58 19.93
C THR A 684 27.70 -34.15 20.42
N GLU A 685 27.33 -33.92 21.68
CA GLU A 685 26.08 -34.39 22.28
C GLU A 685 25.77 -33.66 23.59
N GLY A 686 24.51 -33.76 24.03
CA GLY A 686 24.07 -33.36 25.36
C GLY A 686 23.93 -31.85 25.59
N VAL A 687 24.03 -31.01 24.56
CA VAL A 687 23.74 -29.57 24.65
C VAL A 687 22.24 -29.33 24.59
N VAL A 688 21.71 -28.52 25.52
CA VAL A 688 20.27 -28.21 25.64
C VAL A 688 19.93 -26.74 25.38
N GLN A 689 20.91 -25.84 25.51
CA GLN A 689 20.73 -24.41 25.24
C GLN A 689 22.04 -23.79 24.75
N VAL A 690 21.97 -22.87 23.80
CA VAL A 690 23.09 -22.01 23.40
C VAL A 690 22.67 -20.55 23.51
N CYS A 691 23.48 -19.74 24.20
CA CYS A 691 23.30 -18.30 24.34
C CYS A 691 24.49 -17.58 23.71
N GLY A 692 24.22 -16.58 22.87
CA GLY A 692 25.24 -15.73 22.25
C GLY A 692 25.30 -14.34 22.89
N ASN A 693 26.48 -13.74 22.90
CA ASN A 693 26.66 -12.29 23.09
C ASN A 693 27.24 -11.65 21.82
N GLU A 694 27.88 -10.48 21.90
CA GLU A 694 28.38 -9.80 20.72
C GLU A 694 29.40 -10.62 19.91
N CYS A 695 30.28 -11.37 20.59
CA CYS A 695 31.45 -12.00 19.97
C CYS A 695 31.75 -13.44 20.46
N SER A 696 30.93 -14.01 21.32
CA SER A 696 31.15 -15.35 21.90
C SER A 696 29.83 -16.10 22.12
N PHE A 697 29.94 -17.38 22.47
CA PHE A 697 28.81 -18.24 22.83
C PHE A 697 29.08 -19.00 24.13
N ALA A 698 28.00 -19.32 24.85
CA ALA A 698 27.96 -20.24 25.97
C ALA A 698 26.86 -21.28 25.74
N ALA A 699 27.19 -22.57 25.90
CA ALA A 699 26.29 -23.70 25.75
C ALA A 699 26.07 -24.38 27.10
N ILE A 700 24.82 -24.68 27.45
CA ILE A 700 24.44 -25.46 28.63
C ILE A 700 24.21 -26.90 28.20
N LYS A 701 24.76 -27.83 28.96
CA LYS A 701 24.54 -29.27 28.79
C LYS A 701 23.43 -29.79 29.70
N ALA A 702 22.87 -30.95 29.35
CA ALA A 702 21.81 -31.63 30.10
C ALA A 702 22.23 -32.00 31.54
N ASP A 703 23.54 -32.15 31.80
CA ASP A 703 24.10 -32.35 33.14
C ASP A 703 24.27 -31.04 33.95
N GLY A 704 23.90 -29.90 33.36
CA GLY A 704 24.04 -28.57 33.94
C GLY A 704 25.46 -28.01 33.87
N SER A 705 26.37 -28.60 33.08
CA SER A 705 27.68 -28.04 32.79
C SER A 705 27.63 -26.98 31.66
N VAL A 706 28.59 -26.05 31.65
CA VAL A 706 28.66 -24.98 30.63
C VAL A 706 29.95 -25.05 29.80
N VAL A 707 29.81 -24.91 28.49
CA VAL A 707 30.92 -24.84 27.53
C VAL A 707 30.90 -23.48 26.84
N THR A 708 32.03 -22.76 26.83
CA THR A 708 32.16 -21.43 26.20
C THR A 708 33.22 -21.43 25.11
N TRP A 709 33.06 -20.59 24.07
CA TRP A 709 34.08 -20.45 23.02
C TRP A 709 34.13 -19.06 22.38
N CYS A 710 35.18 -18.85 21.56
CA CYS A 710 35.51 -17.63 20.83
C CYS A 710 36.20 -16.54 21.68
N ASP A 711 35.71 -15.30 21.68
CA ASP A 711 36.44 -14.15 22.20
C ASP A 711 36.61 -14.23 23.73
N ALA A 712 37.86 -14.31 24.19
CA ALA A 712 38.17 -14.54 25.60
C ALA A 712 37.72 -13.37 26.49
N CYS A 713 37.87 -12.13 26.01
CA CYS A 713 37.48 -10.91 26.74
C CYS A 713 35.96 -10.78 26.85
N SER A 714 35.24 -11.33 25.88
CA SER A 714 33.77 -11.34 25.84
C SER A 714 33.15 -12.56 26.54
N GLY A 715 33.90 -13.30 27.37
CA GLY A 715 33.37 -14.46 28.10
C GLY A 715 33.46 -15.80 27.37
N GLY A 716 34.16 -15.87 26.24
CA GLY A 716 34.54 -17.13 25.58
C GLY A 716 35.52 -17.97 26.41
N ASN A 717 36.22 -17.36 27.38
CA ASN A 717 37.06 -18.03 28.36
C ASN A 717 36.40 -18.01 29.75
N SER A 718 35.91 -19.16 30.20
CA SER A 718 35.28 -19.34 31.53
C SER A 718 36.21 -20.02 32.56
N SER A 719 37.51 -20.19 32.27
CA SER A 719 38.44 -20.95 33.12
C SER A 719 38.50 -20.48 34.59
N ALA A 720 38.35 -19.18 34.84
CA ALA A 720 38.34 -18.61 36.18
C ALA A 720 37.15 -19.06 37.04
N VAL A 721 36.04 -19.43 36.40
CA VAL A 721 34.79 -19.87 37.06
C VAL A 721 34.42 -21.31 36.71
N ALA A 722 35.27 -22.03 35.96
CA ALA A 722 35.00 -23.38 35.49
C ALA A 722 34.58 -24.36 36.60
N PRO A 723 35.17 -24.35 37.81
CA PRO A 723 34.72 -25.23 38.91
C PRO A 723 33.28 -24.97 39.36
N LEU A 724 32.73 -23.79 39.08
CA LEU A 724 31.36 -23.41 39.41
C LEU A 724 30.39 -23.73 38.27
N LEU A 725 30.89 -24.10 37.09
CA LEU A 725 30.10 -24.35 35.88
C LEU A 725 30.10 -25.83 35.46
N THR A 726 30.47 -26.74 36.37
CA THR A 726 30.53 -28.18 36.08
C THR A 726 29.17 -28.87 36.23
N GLU A 727 28.24 -28.30 36.97
CA GLU A 727 26.89 -28.85 37.18
C GLU A 727 25.93 -27.78 37.73
N GLY A 728 24.63 -28.08 37.64
CA GLY A 728 23.57 -27.31 38.30
C GLY A 728 23.21 -25.98 37.65
N VAL A 729 23.80 -25.61 36.50
CA VAL A 729 23.38 -24.43 35.74
C VAL A 729 22.09 -24.74 34.98
N VAL A 730 21.08 -23.87 35.13
CA VAL A 730 19.76 -24.02 34.50
C VAL A 730 19.48 -22.98 33.42
N GLN A 731 20.16 -21.83 33.47
CA GLN A 731 20.00 -20.76 32.50
C GLN A 731 21.28 -19.95 32.37
N VAL A 732 21.59 -19.48 31.17
CA VAL A 732 22.67 -18.51 30.90
C VAL A 732 22.09 -17.32 30.15
N CYS A 733 22.41 -16.12 30.63
CA CYS A 733 22.07 -14.86 30.00
C CYS A 733 23.35 -14.11 29.60
N GLY A 734 23.46 -13.75 28.32
CA GLY A 734 24.55 -12.91 27.81
C GLY A 734 24.13 -11.44 27.75
N ASN A 735 25.10 -10.54 27.94
CA ASN A 735 24.96 -9.12 27.63
C ASN A 735 25.83 -8.75 26.43
N GLY A 736 26.36 -7.53 26.29
CA GLY A 736 27.31 -7.21 25.22
C GLY A 736 28.57 -8.09 25.22
N THR A 737 29.24 -8.24 26.38
CA THR A 737 30.56 -8.89 26.46
C THR A 737 30.79 -9.72 27.75
N ALA A 738 29.73 -10.06 28.46
CA ALA A 738 29.76 -10.85 29.69
C ALA A 738 28.55 -11.79 29.76
N TYR A 739 28.61 -12.76 30.68
CA TYR A 739 27.56 -13.72 30.96
C TYR A 739 27.24 -13.80 32.45
N ALA A 740 25.99 -14.15 32.73
CA ALA A 740 25.49 -14.52 34.03
C ALA A 740 24.70 -15.85 33.92
N ALA A 741 25.10 -16.85 34.70
CA ALA A 741 24.46 -18.15 34.78
C ALA A 741 23.66 -18.27 36.07
N ILE A 742 22.40 -18.70 35.97
CA ILE A 742 21.55 -19.04 37.12
C ILE A 742 21.68 -20.54 37.37
N LYS A 743 21.90 -20.92 38.62
CA LYS A 743 21.91 -22.30 39.08
C LYS A 743 20.55 -22.75 39.60
N ALA A 744 20.34 -24.06 39.69
CA ALA A 744 19.10 -24.66 40.20
C ALA A 744 18.76 -24.27 41.65
N ASP A 745 19.76 -23.87 42.44
CA ASP A 745 19.59 -23.34 43.80
C ASP A 745 19.28 -21.82 43.83
N GLY A 746 19.18 -21.18 42.66
CA GLY A 746 18.96 -19.74 42.52
C GLY A 746 20.20 -18.88 42.75
N SER A 747 21.40 -19.47 42.86
CA SER A 747 22.65 -18.73 42.88
C SER A 747 23.08 -18.28 41.47
N VAL A 748 23.86 -17.19 41.37
CA VAL A 748 24.33 -16.65 40.09
C VAL A 748 25.86 -16.68 39.97
N VAL A 749 26.36 -17.15 38.83
CA VAL A 749 27.79 -17.15 38.47
C VAL A 749 28.02 -16.24 37.27
N THR A 750 28.94 -15.28 37.37
CA THR A 750 29.23 -14.31 36.29
C THR A 750 30.66 -14.45 35.76
N TRP A 751 30.86 -14.17 34.46
CA TRP A 751 32.19 -14.11 33.85
C TRP A 751 32.19 -13.25 32.56
N GLY A 752 33.38 -12.96 32.03
CA GLY A 752 33.58 -12.08 30.87
C GLY A 752 34.16 -10.73 31.29
N ASP A 753 33.83 -9.67 30.56
CA ASP A 753 34.34 -8.33 30.86
C ASP A 753 33.87 -7.83 32.24
N ALA A 754 34.81 -7.49 33.11
CA ALA A 754 34.54 -7.09 34.48
C ALA A 754 33.69 -5.82 34.58
N ASP A 755 33.96 -4.81 33.74
CA ASP A 755 33.26 -3.53 33.74
C ASP A 755 31.84 -3.65 33.18
N HIS A 756 31.58 -4.69 32.37
CA HIS A 756 30.26 -5.01 31.84
C HIS A 756 29.48 -6.02 32.70
N GLY A 757 29.96 -6.35 33.90
CA GLY A 757 29.23 -7.21 34.86
C GLY A 757 29.68 -8.67 34.88
N GLY A 758 30.82 -8.99 34.27
CA GLY A 758 31.52 -10.25 34.50
C GLY A 758 32.03 -10.38 35.95
N ASP A 759 32.29 -9.25 36.62
CA ASP A 759 32.55 -9.18 38.06
C ASP A 759 31.27 -8.76 38.81
N SER A 760 30.76 -9.66 39.65
CA SER A 760 29.61 -9.46 40.52
C SER A 760 29.99 -9.41 42.01
N SER A 761 31.28 -9.34 42.35
CA SER A 761 31.78 -9.41 43.73
C SER A 761 31.14 -8.39 44.68
N ALA A 762 30.83 -7.19 44.19
CA ALA A 762 30.17 -6.13 44.96
C ALA A 762 28.73 -6.49 45.41
N VAL A 763 28.07 -7.40 44.68
CA VAL A 763 26.69 -7.83 44.95
C VAL A 763 26.58 -9.33 45.25
N ALA A 764 27.71 -10.04 45.31
CA ALA A 764 27.76 -11.50 45.50
C ALA A 764 26.91 -12.02 46.68
N PRO A 765 26.84 -11.36 47.86
CA PRO A 765 25.98 -11.83 48.96
C PRO A 765 24.49 -11.89 48.59
N LEU A 766 24.05 -11.05 47.66
CA LEU A 766 22.66 -10.95 47.20
C LEU A 766 22.33 -11.90 46.03
N LEU A 767 23.33 -12.65 45.54
CA LEU A 767 23.22 -13.56 44.40
C LEU A 767 23.46 -15.03 44.82
N THR A 768 23.31 -15.32 46.12
CA THR A 768 23.61 -16.64 46.69
C THR A 768 22.44 -17.62 46.59
N GLU A 769 21.20 -17.14 46.51
CA GLU A 769 19.98 -17.94 46.36
C GLU A 769 18.81 -17.06 45.89
N GLY A 770 17.70 -17.69 45.47
CA GLY A 770 16.42 -17.00 45.23
C GLY A 770 16.31 -16.21 43.92
N VAL A 771 17.36 -16.14 43.10
CA VAL A 771 17.29 -15.51 41.77
C VAL A 771 16.50 -16.40 40.82
N ILE A 772 15.48 -15.81 40.19
CA ILE A 772 14.58 -16.51 39.27
C ILE A 772 14.70 -16.02 37.82
N GLN A 773 15.31 -14.85 37.61
CA GLN A 773 15.47 -14.26 36.29
C GLN A 773 16.69 -13.34 36.28
N VAL A 774 17.46 -13.37 35.19
CA VAL A 774 18.54 -12.40 34.92
C VAL A 774 18.35 -11.85 33.51
N CYS A 775 18.50 -10.53 33.38
CA CYS A 775 18.46 -9.82 32.09
C CYS A 775 19.65 -8.86 31.98
N GLY A 776 20.14 -8.62 30.77
CA GLY A 776 21.25 -7.72 30.50
C GLY A 776 20.85 -6.50 29.65
N THR A 777 21.52 -5.37 29.86
CA THR A 777 21.68 -4.33 28.82
C THR A 777 22.91 -4.64 27.98
N THR A 778 23.48 -3.72 27.20
CA THR A 778 24.78 -3.99 26.56
C THR A 778 25.93 -4.12 27.58
N LYS A 779 25.82 -3.50 28.77
CA LYS A 779 26.96 -3.34 29.71
C LYS A 779 26.65 -3.56 31.19
N ALA A 780 25.46 -4.06 31.51
CA ALA A 780 25.04 -4.30 32.89
C ALA A 780 24.06 -5.47 32.96
N PHE A 781 23.82 -5.96 34.17
CA PHE A 781 22.84 -6.99 34.46
C PHE A 781 21.88 -6.55 35.58
N VAL A 782 20.68 -7.13 35.53
CA VAL A 782 19.70 -7.12 36.63
C VAL A 782 19.27 -8.56 36.92
N ALA A 783 19.29 -8.94 38.19
CA ALA A 783 18.72 -10.18 38.70
C ALA A 783 17.42 -9.86 39.46
N LYS A 784 16.37 -10.64 39.22
CA LYS A 784 15.13 -10.60 40.00
C LYS A 784 15.10 -11.77 40.99
N ALA A 785 14.82 -11.48 42.25
CA ALA A 785 14.64 -12.46 43.33
C ALA A 785 13.44 -12.05 44.19
N ASP A 786 12.43 -12.92 44.29
CA ASP A 786 11.21 -12.76 45.11
C ASP A 786 10.73 -11.31 45.34
N GLY A 787 10.26 -10.66 44.27
CA GLY A 787 9.73 -9.29 44.32
C GLY A 787 10.78 -8.17 44.41
N SER A 788 12.06 -8.48 44.54
CA SER A 788 13.18 -7.54 44.58
C SER A 788 14.12 -7.67 43.37
N VAL A 789 14.99 -6.67 43.17
CA VAL A 789 16.01 -6.73 42.11
C VAL A 789 17.41 -6.35 42.61
N VAL A 790 18.42 -6.93 41.97
CA VAL A 790 19.85 -6.66 42.20
C VAL A 790 20.48 -6.27 40.88
N THR A 791 21.23 -5.18 40.83
CA THR A 791 21.87 -4.68 39.59
C THR A 791 23.38 -4.57 39.75
N TRP A 792 24.14 -4.91 38.70
CA TRP A 792 25.60 -4.74 38.67
C TRP A 792 26.13 -4.52 37.25
N GLY A 793 27.42 -4.25 37.12
CA GLY A 793 28.07 -3.83 35.87
C GLY A 793 28.11 -2.31 35.72
N ARG A 794 28.13 -1.80 34.49
CA ARG A 794 28.42 -0.39 34.23
C ARG A 794 27.28 0.51 34.74
N ALA A 795 27.62 1.44 35.63
CA ALA A 795 26.65 2.28 36.33
C ALA A 795 25.71 3.06 35.38
N ASN A 796 26.26 3.67 34.32
CA ASN A 796 25.48 4.46 33.36
C ASN A 796 24.71 3.61 32.32
N SER A 797 24.78 2.28 32.40
CA SER A 797 24.02 1.36 31.54
C SER A 797 23.02 0.51 32.33
N GLY A 798 22.61 0.99 33.51
CA GLY A 798 21.64 0.32 34.38
C GLY A 798 22.25 -0.47 35.54
N GLY A 799 23.59 -0.55 35.64
CA GLY A 799 24.27 -1.27 36.73
C GLY A 799 24.15 -0.60 38.11
N ASN A 800 23.69 0.66 38.17
CA ASN A 800 23.42 1.37 39.41
C ASN A 800 21.94 1.77 39.50
N SER A 801 21.19 1.12 40.40
CA SER A 801 19.78 1.38 40.69
C SER A 801 19.56 2.19 41.97
N SER A 802 20.61 2.72 42.61
CA SER A 802 20.52 3.39 43.93
C SER A 802 19.49 4.53 44.00
N ALA A 803 19.29 5.27 42.91
CA ALA A 803 18.31 6.35 42.82
C ALA A 803 16.85 5.88 42.95
N VAL A 804 16.58 4.60 42.63
CA VAL A 804 15.24 3.99 42.65
C VAL A 804 15.17 2.78 43.57
N ALA A 805 16.22 2.50 44.36
CA ALA A 805 16.35 1.28 45.16
C ALA A 805 15.14 1.04 46.07
N ALA A 806 14.61 2.09 46.71
CA ALA A 806 13.43 1.99 47.58
C ALA A 806 12.19 1.41 46.87
N LEU A 807 12.04 1.66 45.56
CA LEU A 807 10.90 1.19 44.76
C LEU A 807 11.07 -0.25 44.27
N LEU A 808 12.28 -0.80 44.37
CA LEU A 808 12.68 -2.10 43.82
C LEU A 808 12.96 -3.16 44.91
N THR A 809 12.61 -2.87 46.16
CA THR A 809 12.80 -3.80 47.29
C THR A 809 11.70 -4.85 47.40
N GLU A 810 10.51 -4.58 46.87
CA GLU A 810 9.37 -5.51 46.89
C GLU A 810 8.37 -5.22 45.77
N GLY A 811 7.58 -6.24 45.43
CA GLY A 811 6.46 -6.14 44.50
C GLY A 811 6.87 -5.99 43.03
N VAL A 812 8.12 -6.29 42.65
CA VAL A 812 8.53 -6.38 41.25
C VAL A 812 8.07 -7.70 40.65
N ASP A 813 7.26 -7.64 39.60
CA ASP A 813 6.73 -8.80 38.88
C ASP A 813 7.62 -9.18 37.69
N GLN A 814 8.09 -8.20 36.92
CA GLN A 814 8.97 -8.45 35.76
C GLN A 814 10.05 -7.38 35.61
N VAL A 815 11.17 -7.78 35.01
CA VAL A 815 12.27 -6.89 34.62
C VAL A 815 12.59 -7.06 33.14
N SER A 816 12.88 -5.94 32.46
CA SER A 816 13.27 -5.92 31.05
C SER A 816 14.34 -4.86 30.80
N GLY A 817 15.22 -5.11 29.83
CA GLY A 817 16.36 -4.26 29.49
C GLY A 817 16.28 -3.72 28.07
N THR A 818 16.73 -2.47 27.90
CA THR A 818 17.07 -1.88 26.60
C THR A 818 18.59 -1.95 26.40
N ILE A 819 19.12 -1.29 25.38
CA ILE A 819 20.56 -1.18 25.13
C ILE A 819 21.31 -0.57 26.33
N GLY A 820 20.69 0.34 27.10
CA GLY A 820 21.37 1.09 28.17
C GLY A 820 20.55 1.37 29.42
N ALA A 821 19.31 0.88 29.52
CA ALA A 821 18.43 1.10 30.66
C ALA A 821 17.63 -0.16 31.02
N PHE A 822 17.07 -0.18 32.22
CA PHE A 822 16.16 -1.21 32.68
C PHE A 822 14.81 -0.62 33.07
N ALA A 823 13.77 -1.46 32.96
CA ALA A 823 12.44 -1.20 33.46
C ALA A 823 11.97 -2.39 34.32
N ALA A 824 11.36 -2.09 35.46
CA ALA A 824 10.68 -3.06 36.31
C ALA A 824 9.18 -2.76 36.30
N ILE A 825 8.37 -3.78 36.03
CA ILE A 825 6.91 -3.73 36.19
C ILE A 825 6.60 -4.30 37.57
N LYS A 826 5.86 -3.54 38.37
CA LYS A 826 5.41 -3.96 39.69
C LYS A 826 4.07 -4.69 39.60
N ALA A 827 3.76 -5.51 40.60
CA ALA A 827 2.51 -6.27 40.70
C ALA A 827 1.25 -5.38 40.72
N ASP A 828 1.39 -4.11 41.08
CA ASP A 828 0.32 -3.10 41.02
C ASP A 828 0.18 -2.42 39.63
N GLY A 829 0.95 -2.88 38.63
CA GLY A 829 0.96 -2.36 37.27
C GLY A 829 1.75 -1.05 37.09
N SER A 830 2.43 -0.56 38.13
CA SER A 830 3.33 0.60 38.04
C SER A 830 4.69 0.22 37.44
N VAL A 831 5.36 1.20 36.82
CA VAL A 831 6.65 0.99 36.13
C VAL A 831 7.74 1.85 36.74
N VAL A 832 8.87 1.24 37.08
CA VAL A 832 10.08 1.90 37.57
C VAL A 832 11.18 1.75 36.52
N THR A 833 11.80 2.84 36.09
CA THR A 833 12.92 2.80 35.13
C THR A 833 14.19 3.41 35.71
N TRP A 834 15.35 2.91 35.28
CA TRP A 834 16.66 3.45 35.66
C TRP A 834 17.72 3.11 34.59
N GLY A 835 18.87 3.77 34.66
CA GLY A 835 19.96 3.65 33.68
C GLY A 835 20.08 4.90 32.81
N ASP A 836 20.51 4.72 31.56
CA ASP A 836 20.73 5.85 30.64
C ASP A 836 19.40 6.51 30.23
N ALA A 837 19.28 7.82 30.47
CA ALA A 837 18.09 8.59 30.14
C ALA A 837 17.76 8.57 28.63
N ASP A 838 18.77 8.57 27.77
CA ASP A 838 18.60 8.56 26.31
C ASP A 838 18.14 7.18 25.79
N HIS A 839 18.24 6.14 26.62
CA HIS A 839 17.85 4.75 26.30
C HIS A 839 16.65 4.25 27.13
N GLY A 840 15.86 5.16 27.72
CA GLY A 840 14.63 4.82 28.44
C GLY A 840 14.75 4.80 29.98
N GLY A 841 15.91 5.16 30.53
CA GLY A 841 16.17 5.20 31.97
C GLY A 841 15.49 6.36 32.72
N ASN A 842 14.73 7.22 32.02
CA ASN A 842 13.96 8.31 32.62
C ASN A 842 12.52 8.33 32.10
N SER A 843 11.58 7.78 32.88
CA SER A 843 10.14 7.79 32.58
C SER A 843 9.37 8.94 33.26
N SER A 844 10.03 9.87 33.94
CA SER A 844 9.38 10.90 34.78
C SER A 844 8.31 11.74 34.07
N ALA A 845 8.51 12.04 32.78
CA ALA A 845 7.57 12.81 31.97
C ALA A 845 6.25 12.08 31.67
N ILE A 846 6.25 10.75 31.75
CA ILE A 846 5.10 9.89 31.43
C ILE A 846 4.68 9.00 32.60
N ALA A 847 5.35 9.08 33.75
CA ALA A 847 5.06 8.27 34.93
C ALA A 847 3.58 8.28 35.37
N PRO A 848 2.83 9.41 35.29
CA PRO A 848 1.40 9.41 35.61
C PRO A 848 0.52 8.62 34.63
N LEU A 849 1.04 8.27 33.45
CA LEU A 849 0.35 7.54 32.38
C LEU A 849 0.71 6.04 32.38
N LEU A 850 1.69 5.62 33.16
CA LEU A 850 2.18 4.24 33.25
C LEU A 850 1.47 3.49 34.40
N THR A 851 0.14 3.38 34.31
CA THR A 851 -0.70 2.61 35.23
C THR A 851 -1.38 1.47 34.49
N GLU A 852 -1.53 0.30 35.11
CA GLU A 852 -2.15 -0.91 34.51
C GLU A 852 -1.41 -1.45 33.27
N VAL A 853 -0.08 -1.32 33.24
CA VAL A 853 0.74 -1.81 32.11
C VAL A 853 0.80 -3.34 32.12
N GLN A 854 0.31 -3.98 31.06
CA GLN A 854 0.45 -5.41 30.81
C GLN A 854 1.53 -5.69 29.76
N VAL A 855 2.12 -6.88 29.85
CA VAL A 855 3.20 -7.34 28.96
C VAL A 855 2.59 -7.83 27.65
N CYS A 856 3.16 -7.42 26.51
CA CYS A 856 2.81 -7.94 25.18
C CYS A 856 3.63 -9.19 24.87
#